data_AF-A0A7V8J0W9-F1
#
_entry.id   AF-A0A7V8J0W9-F1
#
_cell.length_a   1.000
_cell.length_b   1.000
_cell.length_c   1.000
_cell.angle_alpha   90.00
_cell.angle_beta   90.00
_cell.angle_gamma   90.00
#
_symmetry.space_group_name_H-M   'P 1'
#
loop_
_entity.id
_entity.type
_entity.pdbx_description
1 polymer ?
#
loop_
_entity_poly.entity_id
_entity_poly.type
_entity_poly.pdbx_seq_one_letter_code
_entity_poly.pdbx_strand_id
1 'polypeptide(L)'
;MTNLQKPISPNTLLTRGNRALREKQYQSAIELYNSALQESDVLTPHVLINLKIAEIRMSKSQNNVFDLDLKKNDESVTFNEGYYLESNPDVRAAQLSAEEHYYNNGEREGRKPNPHFDPDYYFDINADVRAANISAFTHYCNNGHQEGRLSKPLGSKQGRSTNLNPLLFVGHDGIQAGAEIVLLEIVKWFFTHTTRRLKVLLLAPGPISDKYSEFADIYVLPGGYADNSDRLSLFLKENFEFLYLNTVVSGRFFSILDAHGIHVVGEVITHIHEMQNVIDSFPDEMQQLLYKTKLWISASPKSTHALHSRYTIKKTDVITVPAFISPITQVEEILTLRHDARRILGISFQETVVVGCGTVYPRKGPDIFLETARRVNAQRAHKIVFLWIGDGPDFAQTIDDILPSEKNYIRFIGNRTDANRLLACGDIFFMSSREDPFPLVVLEAAQHKIPSICFRPATGIIDFIGKDAGFILDKIGAEQAAALISRVVLQTDRLEQLGKRAYEKLHNSYTSATQIVKIFQAIAQKTNYIPALSVVVPFYNHKRFINERINSITNQTIKDIEVIILDDASTDGSKTKLKNVAVKNSYRAIFNNLNSGSPFAQWSKGVSAAKADIVWIAEGDDSCDQNFIETLLPAFNDQLVNISAARTIIMNESGVTNPEALDPYLNNAYQDKFNASYVRDGFEEINQQFGAVCTLVNASSLLIRKSSLGSALIIAQTFRMAGDWLVYLECLKNGKLSYSTETQNYFRRHSQSQVHKLEGTETYFKEREKITRFVVENYSVDRNFLRKAFSVIDHEWSRFSYMHSGRELKDLYSKSRIEKQASLRVEKKHVALYVHGMMFSKGGIERLAAQLSNHLVSKGWEVTIFCRVSESLYPIYPVYDAVKVTPNFDETNLAKSIITLRKAILSTKVDVFIPMLSEWLFDPVVEAAQHTGVPVIVSEHNDPWKIQELWWSEEQRIKCFGKADAIHLLLNKFTESLPQDLLDKVLIIPNGVNLPRHLANPRTKTILAVGRLERQKRFDRLILATAEVQAKLREKGYSVVIYGEGQLKAELINLINSLGLSDLVSLKGSTNNINDVYRNAKAFVMPSEFEGMGIALLEAMSFGLPSIAFSDCNGPNEIIENRTSGLLVSSVAELGEALIEIADENCYSRYSDAAVQRAHAYSLDSFYTRWEEAINRVINNDLPECLADQKNII
;
A
#
# COMPACT_ATOMS: atom_id res chain seq x y z
N MET A 1 27.32 -24.25 -81.81
CA MET A 1 26.94 -23.02 -81.10
C MET A 1 26.11 -23.43 -79.89
N THR A 2 26.75 -23.68 -78.74
CA THR A 2 26.06 -24.09 -77.52
C THR A 2 27.03 -23.93 -76.35
N ASN A 3 27.03 -22.76 -75.70
CA ASN A 3 27.66 -22.61 -74.37
C ASN A 3 26.60 -23.01 -73.33
N LEU A 4 26.72 -24.23 -72.83
CA LEU A 4 25.97 -24.76 -71.68
C LEU A 4 26.30 -23.92 -70.43
N GLN A 5 25.33 -23.17 -69.91
CA GLN A 5 25.42 -22.56 -68.58
C GLN A 5 25.45 -23.67 -67.53
N LYS A 6 26.45 -23.67 -66.66
CA LYS A 6 26.50 -24.54 -65.47
C LYS A 6 25.33 -24.19 -64.53
N PRO A 7 24.65 -25.18 -63.92
CA PRO A 7 23.60 -24.91 -62.92
C PRO A 7 24.19 -24.16 -61.73
N ILE A 8 23.49 -23.12 -61.27
CA ILE A 8 23.90 -22.25 -60.18
C ILE A 8 23.54 -22.95 -58.87
N SER A 9 24.50 -23.13 -57.95
CA SER A 9 24.21 -23.86 -56.72
C SER A 9 23.13 -23.17 -55.85
N PRO A 10 22.27 -23.93 -55.15
CA PRO A 10 21.21 -23.39 -54.28
C PRO A 10 21.72 -22.37 -53.25
N ASN A 11 22.91 -22.57 -52.69
CA ASN A 11 23.55 -21.63 -51.77
C ASN A 11 23.91 -20.28 -52.42
N THR A 12 24.24 -20.30 -53.72
CA THR A 12 24.53 -19.08 -54.48
C THR A 12 23.24 -18.29 -54.75
N LEU A 13 22.14 -18.99 -55.07
CA LEU A 13 20.82 -18.40 -55.23
C LEU A 13 20.31 -17.79 -53.91
N LEU A 14 20.47 -18.50 -52.79
CA LEU A 14 20.14 -18.02 -51.44
C LEU A 14 20.95 -16.76 -51.07
N THR A 15 22.25 -16.76 -51.34
CA THR A 15 23.11 -15.61 -51.04
C THR A 15 22.72 -14.38 -51.86
N ARG A 16 22.38 -14.57 -53.14
CA ARG A 16 21.87 -13.51 -54.01
C ARG A 16 20.49 -13.02 -53.58
N GLY A 17 19.59 -13.92 -53.19
CA GLY A 17 18.26 -13.58 -52.66
C GLY A 17 18.36 -12.74 -51.38
N ASN A 18 19.21 -13.14 -50.44
CA ASN A 18 19.47 -12.39 -49.21
C ASN A 18 20.05 -11.00 -49.47
N ARG A 19 20.91 -10.86 -50.49
CA ARG A 19 21.43 -9.56 -50.91
C ARG A 19 20.32 -8.68 -51.51
N ALA A 20 19.53 -9.21 -52.44
CA ALA A 20 18.39 -8.50 -53.03
C ALA A 20 17.35 -8.07 -51.98
N LEU A 21 17.10 -8.92 -50.97
CA LEU A 21 16.22 -8.62 -49.85
C LEU A 21 16.73 -7.45 -48.98
N ARG A 22 18.06 -7.39 -48.73
CA ARG A 22 18.70 -6.26 -48.02
C ARG A 22 18.71 -4.97 -48.84
N GLU A 23 18.89 -5.08 -50.14
CA GLU A 23 18.86 -3.96 -51.09
C GLU A 23 17.41 -3.52 -51.45
N LYS A 24 16.39 -4.07 -50.76
CA LYS A 24 14.95 -3.78 -50.94
C LYS A 24 14.42 -4.09 -52.35
N GLN A 25 15.11 -4.93 -53.12
CA GLN A 25 14.67 -5.42 -54.43
C GLN A 25 13.80 -6.68 -54.25
N TYR A 26 12.61 -6.50 -53.65
CA TYR A 26 11.80 -7.61 -53.14
C TYR A 26 11.35 -8.59 -54.23
N GLN A 27 10.99 -8.11 -55.42
CA GLN A 27 10.60 -8.96 -56.54
C GLN A 27 11.74 -9.91 -56.96
N SER A 28 12.97 -9.37 -57.12
CA SER A 28 14.14 -10.18 -57.44
C SER A 28 14.54 -11.13 -56.31
N ALA A 29 14.34 -10.73 -55.05
CA ALA A 29 14.56 -11.62 -53.90
C ALA A 29 13.61 -12.83 -53.93
N ILE A 30 12.31 -12.60 -54.19
CA ILE A 30 11.28 -13.63 -54.31
C ILE A 30 11.62 -14.63 -55.41
N GLU A 31 12.00 -14.14 -56.60
CA GLU A 31 12.38 -14.99 -57.73
C GLU A 31 13.60 -15.87 -57.42
N LEU A 32 14.60 -15.31 -56.75
CA LEU A 32 15.81 -16.04 -56.35
C LEU A 32 15.54 -17.09 -55.26
N TYR A 33 14.67 -16.80 -54.30
CA TYR A 33 14.28 -17.77 -53.26
C TYR A 33 13.41 -18.91 -53.81
N ASN A 34 12.47 -18.60 -54.70
CA ASN A 34 11.67 -19.63 -55.37
C ASN A 34 12.55 -20.54 -56.24
N SER A 35 13.53 -19.97 -56.95
CA SER A 35 14.51 -20.75 -57.72
C SER A 35 15.39 -21.62 -56.81
N ALA A 36 15.78 -21.12 -55.63
CA ALA A 36 16.54 -21.90 -54.65
C ALA A 36 15.73 -23.07 -54.06
N LEU A 37 14.42 -22.89 -53.85
CA LEU A 37 13.51 -23.94 -53.38
C LEU A 37 13.27 -25.03 -54.44
N GLN A 38 13.29 -24.69 -55.72
CA GLN A 38 13.14 -25.66 -56.81
C GLN A 38 14.36 -26.59 -56.98
N GLU A 39 15.55 -26.15 -56.57
CA GLU A 39 16.80 -26.92 -56.75
C GLU A 39 17.23 -27.74 -55.52
N SER A 40 16.57 -27.60 -54.35
CA SER A 40 16.88 -28.40 -53.15
C SER A 40 15.79 -28.36 -52.06
N ASP A 41 15.19 -29.51 -51.78
CA ASP A 41 14.17 -29.69 -50.72
C ASP A 41 14.72 -29.54 -49.27
N VAL A 42 16.04 -29.58 -49.09
CA VAL A 42 16.70 -29.58 -47.76
C VAL A 42 16.90 -28.16 -47.17
N LEU A 43 16.73 -27.09 -47.96
CA LEU A 43 17.00 -25.69 -47.56
C LEU A 43 15.76 -24.96 -46.99
N THR A 44 14.83 -25.71 -46.40
CA THR A 44 13.42 -25.29 -46.35
C THR A 44 13.07 -24.20 -45.33
N PRO A 45 13.57 -24.14 -44.08
CA PRO A 45 13.04 -23.16 -43.11
C PRO A 45 13.47 -21.71 -43.38
N HIS A 46 14.77 -21.45 -43.57
CA HIS A 46 15.29 -20.09 -43.73
C HIS A 46 14.92 -19.44 -45.06
N VAL A 47 14.87 -20.22 -46.15
CA VAL A 47 14.49 -19.71 -47.47
C VAL A 47 12.99 -19.38 -47.50
N LEU A 48 12.14 -20.22 -46.91
CA LEU A 48 10.69 -19.96 -46.80
C LEU A 48 10.40 -18.74 -45.91
N ILE A 49 11.12 -18.55 -44.81
CA ILE A 49 10.97 -17.36 -43.95
C ILE A 49 11.34 -16.09 -44.72
N ASN A 50 12.49 -16.08 -45.41
CA ASN A 50 12.94 -14.91 -46.15
C ASN A 50 12.09 -14.62 -47.40
N LEU A 51 11.58 -15.66 -48.06
CA LEU A 51 10.58 -15.54 -49.12
C LEU A 51 9.30 -14.86 -48.60
N LYS A 52 8.78 -15.34 -47.46
CA LYS A 52 7.57 -14.77 -46.85
C LYS A 52 7.79 -13.33 -46.37
N ILE A 53 8.98 -13.01 -45.85
CA ILE A 53 9.37 -11.62 -45.52
C ILE A 53 9.41 -10.75 -46.78
N ALA A 54 9.97 -11.25 -47.88
CA ALA A 54 10.05 -10.51 -49.14
C ALA A 54 8.64 -10.26 -49.72
N GLU A 55 7.75 -11.25 -49.68
CA GLU A 55 6.34 -11.14 -50.12
C GLU A 55 5.55 -10.15 -49.26
N ILE A 56 5.68 -10.20 -47.93
CA ILE A 56 5.03 -9.26 -47.01
C ILE A 56 5.56 -7.84 -47.20
N ARG A 57 6.87 -7.67 -47.43
CA ARG A 57 7.46 -6.33 -47.65
C ARG A 57 7.10 -5.76 -49.01
N MET A 58 6.97 -6.61 -50.03
CA MET A 58 6.47 -6.21 -51.34
C MET A 58 5.01 -5.72 -51.25
N SER A 59 4.14 -6.44 -50.53
CA SER A 59 2.74 -6.05 -50.34
C SER A 59 2.59 -4.77 -49.51
N LYS A 60 3.46 -4.55 -48.51
CA LYS A 60 3.52 -3.29 -47.73
C LYS A 60 4.07 -2.10 -48.54
N SER A 61 4.97 -2.32 -49.51
CA SER A 61 5.51 -1.24 -50.35
C SER A 61 4.49 -0.64 -51.32
N GLN A 62 3.44 -1.40 -51.66
CA GLN A 62 2.37 -0.95 -52.57
C GLN A 62 1.20 -0.25 -51.85
N ASN A 63 1.07 -0.40 -50.52
CA ASN A 63 -0.08 0.10 -49.75
C ASN A 63 0.23 1.27 -48.77
N ASN A 64 1.47 1.75 -48.68
CA ASN A 64 1.89 2.70 -47.64
C ASN A 64 2.13 4.14 -48.14
N VAL A 65 1.06 4.85 -48.48
CA VAL A 65 1.12 6.33 -48.58
C VAL A 65 0.33 7.02 -47.45
N PHE A 66 -0.57 6.33 -46.74
CA PHE A 66 -1.42 6.94 -45.71
C PHE A 66 -1.11 6.57 -44.25
N ASP A 67 -0.21 5.62 -43.99
CA ASP A 67 0.11 5.14 -42.62
C ASP A 67 1.36 5.80 -42.00
N LEU A 68 2.02 6.69 -42.74
CA LEU A 68 3.26 7.36 -42.32
C LEU A 68 3.04 8.63 -41.46
N ASP A 69 1.83 9.20 -41.46
CA ASP A 69 1.56 10.44 -40.71
C ASP A 69 1.07 10.21 -39.27
N LEU A 70 0.63 9.00 -38.89
CA LEU A 70 0.14 8.71 -37.54
C LEU A 70 1.19 8.08 -36.61
N LYS A 71 2.29 7.53 -37.14
CA LYS A 71 3.42 7.00 -36.33
C LYS A 71 4.36 8.08 -35.77
N LYS A 72 4.20 9.35 -36.17
CA LYS A 72 5.11 10.43 -35.76
C LYS A 72 4.89 10.98 -34.35
N ASN A 73 3.87 10.52 -33.61
CA ASN A 73 3.50 11.12 -32.31
C ASN A 73 3.68 10.22 -31.08
N ASP A 74 4.27 9.03 -31.21
CA ASP A 74 4.63 8.20 -30.05
C ASP A 74 6.15 8.16 -29.84
N GLU A 75 6.61 8.92 -28.83
CA GLU A 75 8.02 9.06 -28.47
C GLU A 75 8.63 7.74 -27.93
N SER A 76 7.82 6.75 -27.55
CA SER A 76 8.32 5.48 -27.00
C SER A 76 8.84 4.52 -28.06
N VAL A 77 8.33 4.60 -29.29
CA VAL A 77 8.70 3.75 -30.44
C VAL A 77 9.60 4.47 -31.45
N THR A 78 10.18 5.61 -31.07
CA THR A 78 11.07 6.41 -31.91
C THR A 78 12.43 6.57 -31.25
N PHE A 79 13.50 6.49 -32.03
CA PHE A 79 14.85 6.75 -31.54
C PHE A 79 15.03 8.26 -31.34
N ASN A 80 15.51 8.68 -30.17
CA ASN A 80 15.72 10.09 -29.85
C ASN A 80 17.21 10.42 -29.87
N GLU A 81 17.68 10.95 -30.99
CA GLU A 81 19.09 11.29 -31.20
C GLU A 81 19.62 12.30 -30.18
N GLY A 82 18.84 13.34 -29.86
CA GLY A 82 19.23 14.36 -28.89
C GLY A 82 19.46 13.77 -27.50
N TYR A 83 18.49 12.99 -27.00
CA TYR A 83 18.60 12.29 -25.72
C TYR A 83 19.78 11.32 -25.70
N TYR A 84 19.99 10.57 -26.79
CA TYR A 84 21.04 9.57 -26.87
C TYR A 84 22.42 10.21 -26.80
N LEU A 85 22.67 11.29 -27.55
CA LEU A 85 23.94 12.01 -27.54
C LEU A 85 24.17 12.75 -26.22
N GLU A 86 23.10 13.28 -25.60
CA GLU A 86 23.17 13.90 -24.27
C GLU A 86 23.58 12.90 -23.18
N SER A 87 22.95 11.73 -23.18
CA SER A 87 23.20 10.65 -22.22
C SER A 87 24.52 9.92 -22.46
N ASN A 88 25.10 10.05 -23.66
CA ASN A 88 26.32 9.36 -24.08
C ASN A 88 27.38 10.35 -24.63
N PRO A 89 28.07 11.11 -23.75
CA PRO A 89 29.04 12.13 -24.17
C PRO A 89 30.21 11.60 -25.00
N ASP A 90 30.57 10.33 -24.81
CA ASP A 90 31.61 9.62 -25.57
C ASP A 90 31.23 9.44 -27.04
N VAL A 91 29.98 9.07 -27.33
CA VAL A 91 29.46 8.94 -28.71
C VAL A 91 29.40 10.30 -29.40
N ARG A 92 28.99 11.33 -28.65
CA ARG A 92 28.96 12.73 -29.11
C ARG A 92 30.35 13.25 -29.47
N ALA A 93 31.35 12.95 -28.63
CA ALA A 93 32.73 13.34 -28.87
C ALA A 93 33.34 12.62 -30.08
N ALA A 94 32.94 11.36 -30.31
CA ALA A 94 33.38 10.56 -31.45
C ALA A 94 32.72 10.96 -32.80
N GLN A 95 31.73 11.86 -32.79
CA GLN A 95 30.97 12.29 -33.97
C GLN A 95 30.38 11.13 -34.79
N LEU A 96 30.02 10.03 -34.13
CA LEU A 96 29.39 8.88 -34.75
C LEU A 96 27.88 9.12 -34.93
N SER A 97 27.28 8.46 -35.92
CA SER A 97 25.82 8.39 -36.05
C SER A 97 25.23 7.73 -34.81
N ALA A 98 24.37 8.45 -34.08
CA ALA A 98 23.87 7.98 -32.79
C ALA A 98 22.98 6.73 -32.93
N GLU A 99 22.16 6.68 -33.98
CA GLU A 99 21.29 5.53 -34.29
C GLU A 99 22.11 4.31 -34.73
N GLU A 100 23.10 4.48 -35.62
CA GLU A 100 23.98 3.37 -36.02
C GLU A 100 24.82 2.87 -34.84
N HIS A 101 25.31 3.76 -33.98
CA HIS A 101 26.03 3.38 -32.78
C HIS A 101 25.14 2.54 -31.85
N TYR A 102 23.89 2.97 -31.62
CA TYR A 102 22.96 2.25 -30.76
C TYR A 102 22.75 0.81 -31.22
N TYR A 103 22.41 0.59 -32.48
CA TYR A 103 22.13 -0.75 -32.99
C TYR A 103 23.37 -1.64 -33.11
N ASN A 104 24.56 -1.07 -33.30
CA ASN A 104 25.80 -1.84 -33.42
C ASN A 104 26.44 -2.17 -32.06
N ASN A 105 26.38 -1.25 -31.09
CA ASN A 105 27.06 -1.36 -29.80
C ASN A 105 26.15 -0.99 -28.63
N GLY A 106 25.44 0.14 -28.74
CA GLY A 106 24.76 0.76 -27.60
C GLY A 106 23.70 -0.11 -26.91
N GLU A 107 22.91 -0.88 -27.64
CA GLU A 107 21.92 -1.78 -27.06
C GLU A 107 22.57 -2.89 -26.21
N ARG A 108 23.74 -3.42 -26.64
CA ARG A 108 24.49 -4.44 -25.90
C ARG A 108 25.18 -3.87 -24.66
N GLU A 109 25.43 -2.57 -24.66
CA GLU A 109 26.00 -1.82 -23.55
C GLU A 109 24.91 -1.30 -22.59
N GLY A 110 23.64 -1.66 -22.79
CA GLY A 110 22.52 -1.21 -21.95
C GLY A 110 22.12 0.26 -22.16
N ARG A 111 22.63 0.92 -23.21
CA ARG A 111 22.33 2.33 -23.48
C ARG A 111 20.88 2.49 -23.93
N LYS A 112 20.22 3.59 -23.57
CA LYS A 112 18.79 3.80 -23.82
C LYS A 112 18.56 4.59 -25.12
N PRO A 113 17.75 4.10 -26.07
CA PRO A 113 17.51 4.79 -27.35
C PRO A 113 16.62 6.03 -27.21
N ASN A 114 15.82 6.11 -26.14
CA ASN A 114 14.98 7.23 -25.76
C ASN A 114 14.70 7.16 -24.24
N PRO A 115 14.09 8.20 -23.62
CA PRO A 115 13.75 8.19 -22.18
C PRO A 115 12.69 7.16 -21.76
N HIS A 116 12.06 6.49 -22.73
CA HIS A 116 10.88 5.67 -22.55
C HIS A 116 11.15 4.16 -22.74
N PHE A 117 12.36 3.79 -23.17
CA PHE A 117 12.73 2.40 -23.43
C PHE A 117 14.04 2.04 -22.74
N ASP A 118 14.02 0.92 -22.02
CA ASP A 118 15.16 0.36 -21.31
C ASP A 118 15.44 -1.06 -21.84
N PRO A 119 16.50 -1.26 -22.65
CA PRO A 119 16.73 -2.54 -23.32
C PRO A 119 17.03 -3.67 -22.34
N ASP A 120 17.75 -3.41 -21.25
CA ASP A 120 18.09 -4.44 -20.26
C ASP A 120 16.84 -4.93 -19.55
N TYR A 121 15.99 -3.99 -19.10
CA TYR A 121 14.69 -4.33 -18.53
C TYR A 121 13.79 -5.08 -19.52
N TYR A 122 13.75 -4.63 -20.78
CA TYR A 122 12.92 -5.26 -21.80
C TYR A 122 13.36 -6.70 -22.07
N PHE A 123 14.66 -6.95 -22.18
CA PHE A 123 15.18 -8.31 -22.29
C PHE A 123 14.89 -9.14 -21.03
N ASP A 124 14.94 -8.53 -19.85
CA ASP A 124 14.69 -9.21 -18.58
C ASP A 124 13.28 -9.77 -18.47
N ILE A 125 12.28 -9.03 -18.95
CA ILE A 125 10.87 -9.45 -18.87
C ILE A 125 10.38 -10.21 -20.12
N ASN A 126 11.18 -10.22 -21.20
CA ASN A 126 10.82 -10.85 -22.48
C ASN A 126 11.84 -11.91 -22.87
N ALA A 127 11.80 -13.05 -22.17
CA ALA A 127 12.73 -14.16 -22.36
C ALA A 127 12.72 -14.72 -23.80
N ASP A 128 11.58 -14.65 -24.49
CA ASP A 128 11.43 -15.05 -25.89
C ASP A 128 12.19 -14.13 -26.86
N VAL A 129 12.17 -12.81 -26.63
CA VAL A 129 12.94 -11.84 -27.43
C VAL A 129 14.43 -12.02 -27.23
N ARG A 130 14.85 -12.25 -25.97
CA ARG A 130 16.22 -12.59 -25.61
C ARG A 130 16.67 -13.90 -26.27
N ALA A 131 15.85 -14.95 -26.19
CA ALA A 131 16.15 -16.25 -26.79
C ALA A 131 16.21 -16.20 -28.32
N ALA A 132 15.37 -15.36 -28.94
CA ALA A 132 15.38 -15.13 -30.39
C ALA A 132 16.56 -14.27 -30.87
N ASN A 133 17.33 -13.68 -29.95
CA ASN A 133 18.46 -12.79 -30.23
C ASN A 133 18.09 -11.63 -31.18
N ILE A 134 16.89 -11.07 -30.98
CA ILE A 134 16.38 -9.92 -31.71
C ILE A 134 16.65 -8.67 -30.87
N SER A 135 17.01 -7.55 -31.52
CA SER A 135 17.13 -6.26 -30.82
C SER A 135 15.85 -5.95 -30.04
N ALA A 136 15.99 -5.66 -28.74
CA ALA A 136 14.89 -5.33 -27.85
C ALA A 136 14.10 -4.14 -28.37
N PHE A 137 14.78 -3.05 -28.75
CA PHE A 137 14.12 -1.85 -29.24
C PHE A 137 13.46 -2.08 -30.61
N THR A 138 14.11 -2.83 -31.49
CA THR A 138 13.53 -3.20 -32.80
C THR A 138 12.30 -4.08 -32.64
N HIS A 139 12.33 -5.04 -31.71
CA HIS A 139 11.19 -5.87 -31.39
C HIS A 139 10.03 -5.03 -30.85
N TYR A 140 10.31 -4.15 -29.89
CA TYR A 140 9.31 -3.27 -29.30
C TYR A 140 8.63 -2.38 -30.35
N CYS A 141 9.40 -1.70 -31.19
CA CYS A 141 8.87 -0.82 -32.23
C CYS A 141 8.01 -1.55 -33.28
N ASN A 142 8.36 -2.79 -33.62
CA ASN A 142 7.68 -3.54 -34.67
C ASN A 142 6.47 -4.35 -34.17
N ASN A 143 6.58 -4.95 -32.99
CA ASN A 143 5.58 -5.85 -32.44
C ASN A 143 5.28 -5.55 -30.98
N GLY A 144 6.31 -5.41 -30.14
CA GLY A 144 6.16 -5.39 -28.68
C GLY A 144 5.27 -4.26 -28.13
N HIS A 145 5.27 -3.09 -28.76
CA HIS A 145 4.38 -1.99 -28.41
C HIS A 145 2.91 -2.33 -28.72
N GLN A 146 2.63 -2.96 -29.87
CA GLN A 146 1.28 -3.43 -30.21
C GLN A 146 0.83 -4.61 -29.35
N GLU A 147 1.79 -5.45 -28.95
CA GLU A 147 1.59 -6.55 -28.01
C GLU A 147 1.38 -6.06 -26.57
N GLY A 148 1.72 -4.80 -26.25
CA GLY A 148 1.60 -4.24 -24.90
C GLY A 148 2.67 -4.71 -23.92
N ARG A 149 3.89 -4.97 -24.41
CA ARG A 149 5.03 -5.33 -23.57
C ARG A 149 5.63 -4.07 -22.93
N LEU A 150 5.88 -4.10 -21.62
CA LEU A 150 6.44 -2.95 -20.90
C LEU A 150 7.81 -2.57 -21.44
N SER A 151 8.01 -1.28 -21.74
CA SER A 151 9.23 -0.74 -22.34
C SER A 151 10.33 -0.37 -21.36
N LYS A 152 10.01 -0.10 -20.09
CA LYS A 152 10.97 0.29 -19.04
C LYS A 152 10.45 -0.01 -17.63
N PRO A 153 11.32 -0.09 -16.61
CA PRO A 153 10.86 -0.26 -15.24
C PRO A 153 10.12 0.98 -14.76
N LEU A 154 9.13 0.77 -13.89
CA LEU A 154 8.36 1.84 -13.29
C LEU A 154 9.21 2.61 -12.26
N GLY A 155 9.18 3.95 -12.35
CA GLY A 155 9.66 4.80 -11.26
C GLY A 155 8.72 4.70 -10.05
N SER A 156 9.26 4.71 -8.83
CA SER A 156 8.44 4.72 -7.62
C SER A 156 7.55 5.97 -7.60
N LYS A 157 6.22 5.76 -7.59
CA LYS A 157 5.25 6.85 -7.43
C LYS A 157 5.41 7.43 -6.02
N GLN A 158 6.02 8.62 -5.89
CA GLN A 158 6.19 9.32 -4.61
C GLN A 158 4.81 9.55 -3.91
N GLY A 159 4.79 9.52 -2.58
CA GLY A 159 3.62 9.89 -1.77
C GLY A 159 2.61 8.77 -1.45
N ARG A 160 2.81 7.54 -1.92
CA ARG A 160 1.97 6.38 -1.56
C ARG A 160 2.33 5.80 -0.20
N SER A 161 1.36 5.21 0.48
CA SER A 161 1.57 4.65 1.80
C SER A 161 2.42 3.38 1.76
N THR A 162 3.49 3.36 2.54
CA THR A 162 4.32 2.15 2.76
C THR A 162 3.84 1.34 3.96
N ASN A 163 2.98 1.92 4.80
CA ASN A 163 2.50 1.31 6.04
C ASN A 163 1.13 0.62 5.91
N LEU A 164 0.42 0.83 4.80
CA LEU A 164 -0.83 0.14 4.47
C LEU A 164 -0.58 -1.06 3.55
N ASN A 165 -1.38 -2.11 3.72
CA ASN A 165 -1.37 -3.25 2.80
C ASN A 165 -1.73 -2.80 1.38
N PRO A 166 -1.01 -3.24 0.33
CA PRO A 166 -1.35 -2.93 -1.04
C PRO A 166 -2.69 -3.56 -1.47
N LEU A 167 -3.22 -3.08 -2.59
CA LEU A 167 -4.39 -3.65 -3.28
C LEU A 167 -3.92 -4.39 -4.52
N LEU A 168 -4.38 -5.63 -4.74
CA LEU A 168 -4.08 -6.38 -5.97
C LEU A 168 -5.32 -6.41 -6.86
N PHE A 169 -5.16 -5.99 -8.11
CA PHE A 169 -6.15 -6.12 -9.17
C PHE A 169 -5.68 -7.16 -10.17
N VAL A 170 -6.57 -8.07 -10.57
CA VAL A 170 -6.26 -9.14 -11.52
C VAL A 170 -7.19 -9.01 -12.73
N GLY A 171 -6.60 -8.73 -13.88
CA GLY A 171 -7.27 -8.69 -15.19
C GLY A 171 -6.93 -9.92 -16.02
N HIS A 172 -7.80 -10.27 -16.97
CA HIS A 172 -7.62 -11.50 -17.76
C HIS A 172 -6.65 -11.32 -18.95
N ASP A 173 -6.63 -10.13 -19.55
CA ASP A 173 -5.67 -9.76 -20.58
C ASP A 173 -5.52 -8.23 -20.67
N GLY A 174 -4.59 -7.75 -21.51
CA GLY A 174 -4.44 -6.34 -21.81
C GLY A 174 -5.22 -5.87 -23.03
N ILE A 175 -6.22 -6.63 -23.51
CA ILE A 175 -6.98 -6.29 -24.71
C ILE A 175 -7.94 -5.14 -24.38
N GLN A 176 -8.15 -4.25 -25.36
CA GLN A 176 -9.10 -3.14 -25.24
C GLN A 176 -10.56 -3.63 -25.32
N ALA A 177 -11.01 -4.37 -24.31
CA ALA A 177 -12.36 -4.87 -24.16
C ALA A 177 -13.10 -4.14 -23.02
N GLY A 178 -14.44 -4.19 -23.02
CA GLY A 178 -15.25 -3.44 -22.06
C GLY A 178 -14.93 -3.74 -20.59
N ALA A 179 -14.69 -5.01 -20.24
CA ALA A 179 -14.36 -5.39 -18.87
C ALA A 179 -12.98 -4.86 -18.41
N GLU A 180 -11.99 -4.83 -19.31
CA GLU A 180 -10.64 -4.32 -19.00
C GLU A 180 -10.59 -2.79 -18.97
N ILE A 181 -11.40 -2.11 -19.80
CA ILE A 181 -11.59 -0.66 -19.66
C ILE A 181 -12.24 -0.30 -18.32
N VAL A 182 -13.23 -1.08 -17.87
CA VAL A 182 -13.82 -0.89 -16.54
C VAL A 182 -12.78 -1.13 -15.44
N LEU A 183 -11.94 -2.16 -15.56
CA LEU A 183 -10.86 -2.41 -14.59
C LEU A 183 -9.85 -1.25 -14.54
N LEU A 184 -9.42 -0.73 -15.70
CA LEU A 184 -8.52 0.43 -15.76
C LEU A 184 -9.12 1.66 -15.08
N GLU A 185 -10.41 1.94 -15.31
CA GLU A 185 -11.13 3.04 -14.65
C GLU A 185 -11.23 2.84 -13.13
N ILE A 186 -11.43 1.61 -12.67
CA ILE A 186 -11.40 1.25 -11.24
C ILE A 186 -10.01 1.52 -10.67
N VAL A 187 -8.95 0.99 -11.28
CA VAL A 187 -7.57 1.17 -10.83
C VAL A 187 -7.21 2.67 -10.75
N LYS A 188 -7.56 3.44 -11.79
CA LYS A 188 -7.37 4.90 -11.83
C LYS A 188 -8.12 5.62 -10.71
N TRP A 189 -9.36 5.21 -10.43
CA TRP A 189 -10.14 5.78 -9.34
C TRP A 189 -9.49 5.47 -7.98
N PHE A 190 -9.09 4.22 -7.73
CA PHE A 190 -8.39 3.84 -6.49
C PHE A 190 -7.06 4.58 -6.34
N PHE A 191 -6.34 4.80 -7.44
CA PHE A 191 -5.11 5.58 -7.42
C PHE A 191 -5.40 7.02 -7.00
N THR A 192 -6.46 7.62 -7.54
CA THR A 192 -6.79 9.03 -7.25
C THR A 192 -7.38 9.21 -5.84
N HIS A 193 -8.13 8.23 -5.34
CA HIS A 193 -8.96 8.39 -4.13
C HIS A 193 -8.48 7.58 -2.92
N THR A 194 -7.35 6.88 -3.02
CA THR A 194 -6.72 6.18 -1.88
C THR A 194 -5.23 6.53 -1.84
N THR A 195 -4.57 6.35 -0.71
CA THR A 195 -3.09 6.48 -0.62
C THR A 195 -2.37 5.13 -0.74
N ARG A 196 -3.10 4.03 -0.94
CA ARG A 196 -2.54 2.68 -0.98
C ARG A 196 -1.68 2.44 -2.22
N ARG A 197 -0.67 1.58 -2.09
CA ARG A 197 0.03 1.01 -3.24
C ARG A 197 -0.92 0.08 -3.99
N LEU A 198 -0.93 0.20 -5.31
CA LEU A 198 -1.76 -0.62 -6.18
C LEU A 198 -0.86 -1.54 -7.00
N LYS A 199 -1.26 -2.80 -7.10
CA LYS A 199 -0.66 -3.80 -7.96
C LYS A 199 -1.68 -4.30 -8.96
N VAL A 200 -1.27 -4.46 -10.21
CA VAL A 200 -2.08 -5.03 -11.28
C VAL A 200 -1.35 -6.26 -11.82
N LEU A 201 -2.05 -7.38 -11.90
CA LEU A 201 -1.59 -8.58 -12.59
C LEU A 201 -2.51 -8.85 -13.77
N LEU A 202 -1.95 -8.89 -14.98
CA LEU A 202 -2.68 -9.29 -16.18
C LEU A 202 -2.28 -10.71 -16.59
N LEU A 203 -3.27 -11.58 -16.80
CA LEU A 203 -3.02 -12.98 -17.17
C LEU A 203 -2.53 -13.17 -18.61
N ALA A 204 -2.67 -12.14 -19.45
CA ALA A 204 -2.10 -12.07 -20.78
C ALA A 204 -1.82 -10.58 -21.15
N PRO A 205 -0.92 -10.32 -22.10
CA PRO A 205 -0.62 -8.96 -22.53
C PRO A 205 -1.71 -8.41 -23.48
N GLY A 206 -1.64 -7.12 -23.78
CA GLY A 206 -2.42 -6.52 -24.86
C GLY A 206 -2.28 -4.99 -24.93
N PRO A 207 -2.92 -4.32 -25.90
CA PRO A 207 -2.68 -2.91 -26.23
C PRO A 207 -2.88 -1.89 -25.11
N ILE A 208 -3.57 -2.24 -24.01
CA ILE A 208 -3.76 -1.34 -22.86
C ILE A 208 -2.96 -1.76 -21.62
N SER A 209 -2.12 -2.81 -21.68
CA SER A 209 -1.28 -3.26 -20.57
C SER A 209 -0.44 -2.12 -19.99
N ASP A 210 0.26 -1.37 -20.82
CA ASP A 210 1.13 -0.26 -20.38
C ASP A 210 0.35 0.88 -19.70
N LYS A 211 -0.95 1.05 -19.99
CA LYS A 211 -1.77 2.12 -19.39
C LYS A 211 -1.98 1.92 -17.89
N TYR A 212 -2.00 0.68 -17.42
CA TYR A 212 -2.09 0.38 -15.99
C TYR A 212 -0.86 0.85 -15.22
N SER A 213 0.30 0.89 -15.89
CA SER A 213 1.59 1.29 -15.31
C SER A 213 1.58 2.77 -14.85
N GLU A 214 0.69 3.60 -15.41
CA GLU A 214 0.44 4.97 -14.97
C GLU A 214 -0.20 5.03 -13.57
N PHE A 215 -0.82 3.95 -13.08
CA PHE A 215 -1.60 3.95 -11.83
C PHE A 215 -1.20 2.85 -10.84
N ALA A 216 -0.47 1.82 -11.25
CA ALA A 216 -0.12 0.68 -10.41
C ALA A 216 1.23 0.05 -10.79
N ASP A 217 1.85 -0.67 -9.86
CA ASP A 217 2.91 -1.62 -10.19
C ASP A 217 2.28 -2.77 -10.98
N ILE A 218 2.82 -3.11 -12.14
CA ILE A 218 2.20 -4.10 -13.03
C ILE A 218 3.08 -5.33 -13.23
N TYR A 219 2.43 -6.49 -13.28
CA TYR A 219 2.99 -7.74 -13.76
C TYR A 219 2.12 -8.29 -14.90
N VAL A 220 2.71 -8.62 -16.04
CA VAL A 220 1.99 -9.17 -17.20
C VAL A 220 2.53 -10.55 -17.51
N LEU A 221 1.66 -11.58 -17.50
CA LEU A 221 2.06 -12.93 -17.85
C LEU A 221 2.15 -13.09 -19.38
N PRO A 222 3.19 -13.74 -19.93
CA PRO A 222 3.24 -14.10 -21.34
C PRO A 222 2.26 -15.24 -21.67
N GLY A 223 0.99 -14.89 -21.87
CA GLY A 223 -0.02 -15.83 -22.36
C GLY A 223 -0.39 -16.94 -21.37
N GLY A 224 -0.80 -16.58 -20.14
CA GLY A 224 -1.35 -17.50 -19.15
C GLY A 224 -0.33 -18.29 -18.31
N TYR A 225 0.97 -18.14 -18.57
CA TYR A 225 2.04 -18.82 -17.83
C TYR A 225 3.03 -17.79 -17.23
N ALA A 226 3.70 -18.14 -16.13
CA ALA A 226 4.77 -17.31 -15.58
C ALA A 226 6.06 -17.46 -16.41
N ASP A 227 6.61 -16.32 -16.85
CA ASP A 227 7.95 -16.20 -17.44
C ASP A 227 9.06 -16.54 -16.44
N ASN A 228 8.85 -16.20 -15.16
CA ASN A 228 9.79 -16.42 -14.07
C ASN A 228 9.04 -16.53 -12.73
N SER A 229 9.02 -17.73 -12.13
CA SER A 229 8.31 -18.00 -10.87
C SER A 229 8.82 -17.15 -9.70
N ASP A 230 10.11 -16.85 -9.66
CA ASP A 230 10.70 -16.06 -8.56
C ASP A 230 10.29 -14.60 -8.63
N ARG A 231 10.17 -14.04 -9.85
CA ARG A 231 9.69 -12.67 -10.05
C ARG A 231 8.22 -12.53 -9.73
N LEU A 232 7.39 -13.48 -10.17
CA LEU A 232 5.98 -13.52 -9.81
C LEU A 232 5.81 -13.66 -8.29
N SER A 233 6.58 -14.57 -7.67
CA SER A 233 6.61 -14.74 -6.22
C SER A 233 7.03 -13.44 -5.51
N LEU A 234 8.08 -12.76 -5.97
CA LEU A 234 8.52 -11.47 -5.43
C LEU A 234 7.46 -10.37 -5.59
N PHE A 235 6.81 -10.29 -6.75
CA PHE A 235 5.74 -9.33 -7.01
C PHE A 235 4.54 -9.55 -6.07
N LEU A 236 4.28 -10.81 -5.70
CA LEU A 236 3.19 -11.21 -4.81
C LEU A 236 3.62 -11.39 -3.35
N LYS A 237 4.90 -11.11 -2.99
CA LYS A 237 5.49 -11.34 -1.66
C LYS A 237 5.04 -10.30 -0.62
N GLU A 238 3.75 -10.05 -0.53
CA GLU A 238 3.14 -9.07 0.37
C GLU A 238 1.74 -9.55 0.80
N ASN A 239 1.27 -9.05 1.94
CA ASN A 239 -0.14 -9.23 2.34
C ASN A 239 -0.98 -8.13 1.69
N PHE A 240 -2.06 -8.51 1.01
CA PHE A 240 -2.96 -7.57 0.37
C PHE A 240 -4.17 -7.30 1.25
N GLU A 241 -4.68 -6.07 1.21
CA GLU A 241 -5.95 -5.73 1.87
C GLU A 241 -7.10 -6.54 1.24
N PHE A 242 -7.09 -6.60 -0.09
CA PHE A 242 -7.96 -7.45 -0.89
C PHE A 242 -7.35 -7.74 -2.25
N LEU A 243 -7.89 -8.77 -2.89
CA LEU A 243 -7.66 -9.11 -4.29
C LEU A 243 -8.94 -8.83 -5.07
N TYR A 244 -8.86 -8.04 -6.12
CA TYR A 244 -9.97 -7.70 -7.01
C TYR A 244 -9.82 -8.43 -8.33
N LEU A 245 -10.61 -9.47 -8.52
CA LEU A 245 -10.60 -10.33 -9.70
C LEU A 245 -11.66 -9.85 -10.69
N ASN A 246 -11.22 -9.43 -11.87
CA ASN A 246 -12.08 -8.92 -12.93
C ASN A 246 -12.38 -10.02 -13.94
N THR A 247 -13.66 -10.29 -14.22
CA THR A 247 -14.18 -11.37 -15.10
C THR A 247 -14.10 -12.78 -14.51
N VAL A 248 -14.91 -13.70 -15.04
CA VAL A 248 -14.81 -15.13 -14.71
C VAL A 248 -13.45 -15.74 -15.06
N VAL A 249 -12.77 -15.25 -16.10
CA VAL A 249 -11.48 -15.80 -16.59
C VAL A 249 -10.37 -15.62 -15.57
N SER A 250 -10.46 -14.58 -14.73
CA SER A 250 -9.49 -14.31 -13.66
C SER A 250 -9.38 -15.44 -12.63
N GLY A 251 -10.32 -16.40 -12.59
CA GLY A 251 -10.20 -17.60 -11.76
C GLY A 251 -8.95 -18.45 -12.06
N ARG A 252 -8.38 -18.36 -13.27
CA ARG A 252 -7.09 -18.99 -13.63
C ARG A 252 -5.93 -18.55 -12.76
N PHE A 253 -6.02 -17.36 -12.16
CA PHE A 253 -5.02 -16.84 -11.24
C PHE A 253 -4.69 -17.85 -10.14
N PHE A 254 -5.70 -18.51 -9.55
CA PHE A 254 -5.48 -19.49 -8.49
C PHE A 254 -4.75 -20.74 -8.98
N SER A 255 -5.07 -21.22 -10.18
CA SER A 255 -4.36 -22.34 -10.79
C SER A 255 -2.88 -22.03 -11.03
N ILE A 256 -2.55 -20.79 -11.41
CA ILE A 256 -1.16 -20.35 -11.57
C ILE A 256 -0.45 -20.28 -10.22
N LEU A 257 -1.09 -19.75 -9.18
CA LEU A 257 -0.54 -19.73 -7.84
C LEU A 257 -0.23 -21.14 -7.33
N ASP A 258 -1.18 -22.06 -7.47
CA ASP A 258 -1.03 -23.46 -7.04
C ASP A 258 0.09 -24.17 -7.81
N ALA A 259 0.21 -23.94 -9.13
CA ALA A 259 1.25 -24.52 -9.97
C ALA A 259 2.68 -24.07 -9.57
N HIS A 260 2.81 -22.89 -8.99
CA HIS A 260 4.10 -22.33 -8.55
C HIS A 260 4.30 -22.36 -7.02
N GLY A 261 3.37 -22.95 -6.26
CA GLY A 261 3.44 -22.99 -4.78
C GLY A 261 3.41 -21.60 -4.13
N ILE A 262 2.78 -20.62 -4.77
CA ILE A 262 2.70 -19.24 -4.29
C ILE A 262 1.44 -19.08 -3.43
N HIS A 263 1.60 -18.54 -2.24
CA HIS A 263 0.49 -18.24 -1.34
C HIS A 263 0.28 -16.73 -1.24
N VAL A 264 -0.92 -16.28 -1.59
CA VAL A 264 -1.32 -14.88 -1.49
C VAL A 264 -2.36 -14.71 -0.37
N VAL A 265 -2.19 -13.65 0.44
CA VAL A 265 -3.08 -13.33 1.56
C VAL A 265 -3.90 -12.09 1.21
N GLY A 266 -5.22 -12.20 1.36
CA GLY A 266 -6.19 -11.11 1.21
C GLY A 266 -7.60 -11.63 0.91
N GLU A 267 -8.64 -10.84 1.18
CA GLU A 267 -10.01 -11.24 0.84
C GLU A 267 -10.26 -11.08 -0.67
N VAL A 268 -10.90 -12.07 -1.30
CA VAL A 268 -11.13 -12.09 -2.75
C VAL A 268 -12.48 -11.47 -3.08
N ILE A 269 -12.46 -10.45 -3.93
CA ILE A 269 -13.63 -9.78 -4.51
C ILE A 269 -13.65 -10.09 -5.99
N THR A 270 -14.75 -10.63 -6.49
CA THR A 270 -14.86 -11.03 -7.90
C THR A 270 -15.92 -10.19 -8.60
N HIS A 271 -15.52 -9.49 -9.66
CA HIS A 271 -16.41 -8.69 -10.50
C HIS A 271 -16.73 -9.42 -11.80
N ILE A 272 -17.93 -9.97 -11.88
CA ILE A 272 -18.44 -10.71 -13.03
C ILE A 272 -19.18 -9.77 -13.98
N HIS A 273 -18.67 -9.68 -15.20
CA HIS A 273 -19.31 -8.94 -16.29
C HIS A 273 -20.17 -9.84 -17.16
N GLU A 274 -19.88 -11.15 -17.15
CA GLU A 274 -20.42 -12.14 -18.05
C GLU A 274 -21.88 -12.49 -17.76
N MET A 275 -22.53 -13.09 -18.77
CA MET A 275 -23.84 -13.72 -18.67
C MET A 275 -23.70 -15.25 -18.69
N GLN A 276 -24.79 -15.96 -18.38
CA GLN A 276 -24.82 -17.40 -18.17
C GLN A 276 -24.04 -18.22 -19.23
N ASN A 277 -24.27 -17.97 -20.52
CA ASN A 277 -23.63 -18.74 -21.60
C ASN A 277 -22.10 -18.60 -21.59
N VAL A 278 -21.59 -17.41 -21.29
CA VAL A 278 -20.15 -17.16 -21.24
C VAL A 278 -19.56 -17.77 -19.97
N ILE A 279 -20.22 -17.60 -18.82
CA ILE A 279 -19.79 -18.21 -17.55
C ILE A 279 -19.69 -19.73 -17.69
N ASP A 280 -20.65 -20.36 -18.38
CA ASP A 280 -20.67 -21.81 -18.60
C ASP A 280 -19.52 -22.33 -19.45
N SER A 281 -18.81 -21.46 -20.19
CA SER A 281 -17.60 -21.84 -20.93
C SER A 281 -16.32 -21.86 -20.07
N PHE A 282 -16.40 -21.44 -18.80
CA PHE A 282 -15.28 -21.38 -17.85
C PHE A 282 -15.59 -22.10 -16.52
N PRO A 283 -15.88 -23.42 -16.55
CA PRO A 283 -16.32 -24.15 -15.36
C PRO A 283 -15.23 -24.26 -14.29
N ASP A 284 -13.97 -24.45 -14.68
CA ASP A 284 -12.85 -24.64 -13.76
C ASP A 284 -12.50 -23.33 -13.04
N GLU A 285 -12.45 -22.23 -13.80
CA GLU A 285 -12.24 -20.89 -13.24
C GLU A 285 -13.37 -20.52 -12.28
N MET A 286 -14.62 -20.77 -12.67
CA MET A 286 -15.77 -20.50 -11.81
C MET A 286 -15.74 -21.33 -10.52
N GLN A 287 -15.29 -22.60 -10.58
CA GLN A 287 -15.13 -23.44 -9.38
C GLN A 287 -14.12 -22.84 -8.40
N GLN A 288 -12.97 -22.36 -8.89
CA GLN A 288 -11.98 -21.68 -8.06
C GLN A 288 -12.57 -20.42 -7.41
N LEU A 289 -13.28 -19.61 -8.20
CA LEU A 289 -13.93 -18.38 -7.71
C LEU A 289 -14.99 -18.67 -6.64
N LEU A 290 -15.81 -19.71 -6.81
CA LEU A 290 -16.83 -20.11 -5.82
C LEU A 290 -16.24 -20.45 -4.45
N TYR A 291 -15.07 -21.07 -4.43
CA TYR A 291 -14.41 -21.47 -3.19
C TYR A 291 -13.72 -20.29 -2.48
N LYS A 292 -13.19 -19.33 -3.24
CA LYS A 292 -12.32 -18.26 -2.70
C LYS A 292 -13.03 -16.92 -2.51
N THR A 293 -14.08 -16.62 -3.28
CA THR A 293 -14.69 -15.28 -3.32
C THR A 293 -15.50 -14.96 -2.07
N LYS A 294 -15.21 -13.83 -1.45
CA LYS A 294 -15.95 -13.27 -0.30
C LYS A 294 -17.09 -12.35 -0.72
N LEU A 295 -16.88 -11.52 -1.74
CA LEU A 295 -17.85 -10.57 -2.26
C LEU A 295 -17.92 -10.67 -3.79
N TRP A 296 -19.12 -10.81 -4.31
CA TRP A 296 -19.40 -10.83 -5.73
C TRP A 296 -19.97 -9.48 -6.17
N ILE A 297 -19.39 -8.92 -7.22
CA ILE A 297 -19.90 -7.75 -7.91
C ILE A 297 -20.35 -8.21 -9.29
N SER A 298 -21.53 -7.77 -9.72
CA SER A 298 -22.09 -8.13 -11.02
C SER A 298 -22.42 -6.88 -11.82
N ALA A 299 -22.06 -6.89 -13.11
CA ALA A 299 -22.20 -5.74 -13.99
C ALA A 299 -23.65 -5.44 -14.43
N SER A 300 -24.60 -6.33 -14.16
CA SER A 300 -26.00 -6.17 -14.54
C SER A 300 -26.94 -7.10 -13.76
N PRO A 301 -28.25 -6.79 -13.68
CA PRO A 301 -29.24 -7.72 -13.10
C PRO A 301 -29.27 -9.10 -13.77
N LYS A 302 -28.93 -9.18 -15.06
CA LYS A 302 -28.82 -10.47 -15.77
C LYS A 302 -27.59 -11.27 -15.33
N SER A 303 -26.45 -10.61 -15.15
CA SER A 303 -25.25 -11.23 -14.57
C SER A 303 -25.53 -11.71 -13.14
N THR A 304 -26.24 -10.90 -12.33
CA THR A 304 -26.72 -11.30 -11.00
C THR A 304 -27.62 -12.53 -11.06
N HIS A 305 -28.55 -12.57 -12.03
CA HIS A 305 -29.42 -13.73 -12.20
C HIS A 305 -28.62 -14.99 -12.55
N ALA A 306 -27.65 -14.90 -13.48
CA ALA A 306 -26.78 -16.03 -13.85
C ALA A 306 -26.02 -16.60 -12.64
N LEU A 307 -25.52 -15.73 -11.76
CA LEU A 307 -24.86 -16.15 -10.52
C LEU A 307 -25.80 -16.91 -9.57
N HIS A 308 -27.09 -16.57 -9.50
CA HIS A 308 -28.05 -17.21 -8.61
C HIS A 308 -28.80 -18.40 -9.21
N SER A 309 -29.02 -18.43 -10.53
CA SER A 309 -29.81 -19.47 -11.18
C SER A 309 -29.10 -20.81 -11.21
N ARG A 310 -27.77 -20.80 -11.29
CA ARG A 310 -26.95 -22.01 -11.46
C ARG A 310 -26.07 -22.33 -10.27
N TYR A 311 -25.64 -21.32 -9.50
CA TYR A 311 -24.69 -21.50 -8.42
C TYR A 311 -25.30 -21.17 -7.06
N THR A 312 -24.80 -21.85 -6.02
CA THR A 312 -25.25 -21.65 -4.62
C THR A 312 -24.59 -20.43 -3.98
N ILE A 313 -24.70 -19.26 -4.61
CA ILE A 313 -24.18 -17.99 -4.09
C ILE A 313 -25.27 -17.30 -3.27
N LYS A 314 -24.96 -16.91 -2.03
CA LYS A 314 -25.92 -16.22 -1.16
C LYS A 314 -26.23 -14.84 -1.72
N LYS A 315 -27.51 -14.46 -1.73
CA LYS A 315 -27.97 -13.12 -2.17
C LYS A 315 -27.30 -11.97 -1.42
N THR A 316 -26.94 -12.18 -0.15
CA THR A 316 -26.26 -11.18 0.68
C THR A 316 -24.84 -10.87 0.25
N ASP A 317 -24.25 -11.75 -0.55
CA ASP A 317 -22.83 -11.75 -0.94
C ASP A 317 -22.66 -11.24 -2.38
N VAL A 318 -23.76 -10.94 -3.09
CA VAL A 318 -23.77 -10.36 -4.43
C VAL A 318 -24.29 -8.92 -4.38
N ILE A 319 -23.57 -8.01 -5.00
CA ILE A 319 -24.04 -6.66 -5.33
C ILE A 319 -24.12 -6.49 -6.84
N THR A 320 -25.10 -5.72 -7.30
CA THR A 320 -25.22 -5.34 -8.71
C THR A 320 -24.76 -3.91 -8.87
N VAL A 321 -23.66 -3.71 -9.59
CA VAL A 321 -23.15 -2.39 -9.96
C VAL A 321 -23.09 -2.34 -11.48
N PRO A 322 -23.98 -1.58 -12.15
CA PRO A 322 -23.95 -1.44 -13.59
C PRO A 322 -22.59 -0.97 -14.10
N ALA A 323 -22.16 -1.47 -15.25
CA ALA A 323 -20.96 -0.95 -15.90
C ALA A 323 -21.12 0.54 -16.26
N PHE A 324 -19.99 1.21 -16.46
CA PHE A 324 -19.90 2.67 -16.51
C PHE A 324 -18.79 3.13 -17.45
N ILE A 325 -18.82 4.42 -17.79
CA ILE A 325 -17.75 5.10 -18.54
C ILE A 325 -17.36 6.40 -17.85
N SER A 326 -16.23 6.98 -18.28
CA SER A 326 -15.86 8.35 -17.94
C SER A 326 -16.29 9.28 -19.09
N PRO A 327 -17.42 10.00 -18.96
CA PRO A 327 -17.99 10.73 -20.08
C PRO A 327 -17.30 12.07 -20.32
N ILE A 328 -17.44 12.59 -21.55
CA ILE A 328 -17.06 13.95 -21.92
C ILE A 328 -18.01 14.94 -21.23
N THR A 329 -17.47 15.97 -20.57
CA THR A 329 -18.25 16.84 -19.66
C THR A 329 -18.86 18.09 -20.30
N GLN A 330 -18.42 18.52 -21.49
CA GLN A 330 -18.85 19.81 -22.08
C GLN A 330 -19.79 19.64 -23.27
N VAL A 331 -20.90 20.38 -23.28
CA VAL A 331 -21.95 20.28 -24.33
C VAL A 331 -21.50 20.87 -25.67
N GLU A 332 -20.72 21.95 -25.66
CA GLU A 332 -20.18 22.60 -26.87
C GLU A 332 -19.21 21.69 -27.62
N GLU A 333 -18.47 20.86 -26.87
CA GLU A 333 -17.59 19.84 -27.44
C GLU A 333 -18.38 18.76 -28.20
N ILE A 334 -19.59 18.39 -27.76
CA ILE A 334 -20.40 17.32 -28.41
C ILE A 334 -20.81 17.71 -29.84
N LEU A 335 -21.28 18.94 -30.04
CA LEU A 335 -21.69 19.42 -31.38
C LEU A 335 -20.49 19.47 -32.32
N THR A 336 -19.36 19.96 -31.82
CA THR A 336 -18.08 20.02 -32.54
C THR A 336 -17.61 18.62 -32.92
N LEU A 337 -17.67 17.66 -32.00
CA LEU A 337 -17.31 16.25 -32.23
C LEU A 337 -18.19 15.60 -33.30
N ARG A 338 -19.51 15.85 -33.30
CA ARG A 338 -20.39 15.35 -34.36
C ARG A 338 -20.01 15.93 -35.73
N HIS A 339 -19.69 17.23 -35.79
CA HIS A 339 -19.25 17.88 -37.01
C HIS A 339 -17.95 17.28 -37.55
N ASP A 340 -16.96 17.10 -36.67
CA ASP A 340 -15.68 16.50 -37.05
C ASP A 340 -15.81 15.03 -37.45
N ALA A 341 -16.59 14.24 -36.71
CA ALA A 341 -16.81 12.84 -37.03
C ALA A 341 -17.45 12.66 -38.42
N ARG A 342 -18.49 13.44 -38.74
CA ARG A 342 -19.14 13.39 -40.07
C ARG A 342 -18.18 13.83 -41.18
N ARG A 343 -17.39 14.87 -40.95
CA ARG A 343 -16.37 15.34 -41.90
C ARG A 343 -15.30 14.27 -42.17
N ILE A 344 -14.75 13.66 -41.12
CA ILE A 344 -13.73 12.59 -41.22
C ILE A 344 -14.27 11.39 -42.00
N LEU A 345 -15.54 11.03 -41.78
CA LEU A 345 -16.17 9.86 -42.40
C LEU A 345 -16.78 10.14 -43.78
N GLY A 346 -16.71 11.38 -44.28
CA GLY A 346 -17.33 11.78 -45.54
C GLY A 346 -18.85 11.57 -45.54
N ILE A 347 -19.52 11.98 -44.47
CA ILE A 347 -20.98 11.91 -44.29
C ILE A 347 -21.53 13.34 -44.28
N SER A 348 -22.59 13.60 -45.04
CA SER A 348 -23.24 14.91 -45.10
C SER A 348 -24.04 15.20 -43.83
N PHE A 349 -24.15 16.48 -43.45
CA PHE A 349 -24.93 16.92 -42.29
C PHE A 349 -26.43 16.64 -42.39
N GLN A 350 -26.95 16.47 -43.62
CA GLN A 350 -28.36 16.17 -43.86
C GLN A 350 -28.66 14.67 -43.88
N GLU A 351 -27.64 13.80 -43.89
CA GLU A 351 -27.84 12.36 -43.88
C GLU A 351 -28.23 11.87 -42.49
N THR A 352 -29.17 10.92 -42.45
CA THR A 352 -29.49 10.15 -41.24
C THR A 352 -28.55 8.97 -41.13
N VAL A 353 -27.93 8.80 -39.96
CA VAL A 353 -26.91 7.79 -39.70
C VAL A 353 -27.34 6.86 -38.58
N VAL A 354 -27.40 5.56 -38.87
CA VAL A 354 -27.52 4.47 -37.88
C VAL A 354 -26.14 3.89 -37.66
N VAL A 355 -25.65 3.96 -36.42
CA VAL A 355 -24.30 3.50 -36.07
C VAL A 355 -24.36 2.22 -35.24
N GLY A 356 -23.54 1.24 -35.61
CA GLY A 356 -23.19 0.08 -34.79
C GLY A 356 -21.71 0.17 -34.39
N CYS A 357 -21.35 -0.39 -33.23
CA CYS A 357 -19.97 -0.40 -32.78
C CYS A 357 -19.66 -1.65 -31.98
N GLY A 358 -18.54 -2.30 -32.31
CA GLY A 358 -18.05 -3.48 -31.59
C GLY A 358 -17.28 -4.45 -32.49
N THR A 359 -16.79 -5.52 -31.87
CA THR A 359 -16.04 -6.56 -32.57
C THR A 359 -16.90 -7.26 -33.62
N VAL A 360 -16.40 -7.41 -34.85
CA VAL A 360 -17.12 -8.12 -35.92
C VAL A 360 -17.00 -9.64 -35.69
N TYR A 361 -18.03 -10.18 -35.05
CA TYR A 361 -18.14 -11.59 -34.62
C TYR A 361 -19.63 -11.95 -34.45
N PRO A 362 -20.08 -13.22 -34.60
CA PRO A 362 -21.51 -13.55 -34.72
C PRO A 362 -22.30 -13.20 -33.46
N ARG A 363 -21.66 -13.21 -32.28
CA ARG A 363 -22.27 -12.77 -31.01
C ARG A 363 -22.73 -11.31 -31.06
N LYS A 364 -21.98 -10.43 -31.73
CA LYS A 364 -22.25 -8.98 -31.86
C LYS A 364 -23.26 -8.65 -32.98
N GLY A 365 -23.65 -9.64 -33.80
CA GLY A 365 -24.71 -9.51 -34.79
C GLY A 365 -24.42 -8.55 -35.97
N PRO A 366 -23.23 -8.58 -36.61
CA PRO A 366 -22.97 -7.78 -37.81
C PRO A 366 -23.92 -8.18 -38.97
N ASP A 367 -24.30 -9.45 -39.06
CA ASP A 367 -25.27 -9.97 -40.01
C ASP A 367 -26.69 -9.39 -39.81
N ILE A 368 -27.12 -9.26 -38.55
CA ILE A 368 -28.40 -8.61 -38.19
C ILE A 368 -28.34 -7.13 -38.56
N PHE A 369 -27.19 -6.47 -38.33
CA PHE A 369 -26.97 -5.08 -38.71
C PHE A 369 -27.09 -4.88 -40.23
N LEU A 370 -26.42 -5.73 -41.02
CA LEU A 370 -26.49 -5.73 -42.49
C LEU A 370 -27.91 -5.96 -43.00
N GLU A 371 -28.57 -7.00 -42.52
CA GLU A 371 -29.93 -7.34 -42.95
C GLU A 371 -30.94 -6.25 -42.56
N THR A 372 -30.77 -5.61 -41.39
CA THR A 372 -31.57 -4.44 -41.03
C THR A 372 -31.32 -3.27 -41.98
N ALA A 373 -30.07 -2.99 -42.33
CA ALA A 373 -29.72 -1.93 -43.28
C ALA A 373 -30.39 -2.15 -44.64
N ARG A 374 -30.35 -3.38 -45.15
CA ARG A 374 -31.01 -3.80 -46.40
C ARG A 374 -32.51 -3.55 -46.35
N ARG A 375 -33.18 -4.03 -45.30
CA ARG A 375 -34.64 -3.90 -45.14
C ARG A 375 -35.09 -2.45 -45.00
N VAL A 376 -34.37 -1.63 -44.23
CA VAL A 376 -34.69 -0.20 -44.06
C VAL A 376 -34.59 0.54 -45.39
N ASN A 377 -33.60 0.17 -46.23
CA ASN A 377 -33.30 0.86 -47.48
C ASN A 377 -33.98 0.27 -48.72
N ALA A 378 -34.59 -0.93 -48.65
CA ALA A 378 -35.16 -1.63 -49.80
C ALA A 378 -36.18 -0.81 -50.60
N GLN A 379 -36.98 0.03 -49.94
CA GLN A 379 -38.07 0.79 -50.56
C GLN A 379 -37.91 2.32 -50.41
N ARG A 380 -36.73 2.80 -49.99
CA ARG A 380 -36.47 4.24 -49.78
C ARG A 380 -35.82 4.90 -50.98
N ALA A 381 -36.35 6.07 -51.37
CA ALA A 381 -35.74 6.96 -52.36
C ALA A 381 -34.44 7.60 -51.83
N HIS A 382 -34.43 8.05 -50.57
CA HIS A 382 -33.23 8.52 -49.88
C HIS A 382 -32.72 7.45 -48.92
N LYS A 383 -31.48 7.00 -49.14
CA LYS A 383 -30.87 5.93 -48.33
C LYS A 383 -30.42 6.48 -46.98
N ILE A 384 -30.63 5.69 -45.92
CA ILE A 384 -30.07 5.93 -44.58
C ILE A 384 -28.70 5.27 -44.52
N VAL A 385 -27.71 5.99 -44.00
CA VAL A 385 -26.34 5.48 -43.82
C VAL A 385 -26.28 4.56 -42.60
N PHE A 386 -25.82 3.33 -42.80
CA PHE A 386 -25.51 2.36 -41.76
C PHE A 386 -23.99 2.25 -41.64
N LEU A 387 -23.47 2.66 -40.49
CA LEU A 387 -22.03 2.69 -40.21
C LEU A 387 -21.69 1.72 -39.08
N TRP A 388 -20.74 0.82 -39.31
CA TRP A 388 -20.17 -0.02 -38.27
C TRP A 388 -18.72 0.39 -37.96
N ILE A 389 -18.44 0.62 -36.69
CA ILE A 389 -17.10 0.96 -36.17
C ILE A 389 -16.55 -0.26 -35.41
N GLY A 390 -15.38 -0.75 -35.80
CA GLY A 390 -14.76 -1.94 -35.21
C GLY A 390 -14.40 -3.00 -36.25
N ASP A 391 -13.53 -3.92 -35.83
CA ASP A 391 -12.98 -5.03 -36.61
C ASP A 391 -13.21 -6.35 -35.84
N GLY A 392 -12.87 -7.49 -36.43
CA GLY A 392 -12.93 -8.78 -35.76
C GLY A 392 -12.65 -9.93 -36.72
N PRO A 393 -12.66 -11.17 -36.21
CA PRO A 393 -12.36 -12.37 -37.01
C PRO A 393 -13.18 -12.47 -38.30
N ASP A 394 -14.42 -11.98 -38.28
CA ASP A 394 -15.34 -12.08 -39.42
C ASP A 394 -15.42 -10.79 -40.25
N PHE A 395 -14.54 -9.81 -40.03
CA PHE A 395 -14.62 -8.51 -40.70
C PHE A 395 -14.49 -8.62 -42.22
N ALA A 396 -13.47 -9.33 -42.71
CA ALA A 396 -13.26 -9.51 -44.14
C ALA A 396 -14.48 -10.17 -44.82
N GLN A 397 -15.00 -11.24 -44.22
CA GLN A 397 -16.21 -11.92 -44.71
C GLN A 397 -17.42 -11.00 -44.70
N THR A 398 -17.62 -10.23 -43.63
CA THR A 398 -18.73 -9.28 -43.50
C THR A 398 -18.67 -8.18 -44.57
N ILE A 399 -17.46 -7.72 -44.92
CA ILE A 399 -17.25 -6.74 -46.00
C ILE A 399 -17.59 -7.35 -47.36
N ASP A 400 -17.18 -8.60 -47.61
CA ASP A 400 -17.44 -9.30 -48.86
C ASP A 400 -18.92 -9.57 -49.08
N ASP A 401 -19.69 -9.74 -47.99
CA ASP A 401 -21.14 -9.88 -48.03
C ASP A 401 -21.88 -8.59 -48.46
N ILE A 402 -21.20 -7.43 -48.52
CA ILE A 402 -21.80 -6.15 -48.93
C ILE A 402 -21.73 -5.99 -50.46
N LEU A 403 -22.89 -5.94 -51.13
CA LEU A 403 -22.96 -5.79 -52.57
C LEU A 403 -22.43 -4.41 -53.03
N PRO A 404 -21.87 -4.27 -54.24
CA PRO A 404 -21.36 -2.98 -54.75
C PRO A 404 -22.39 -1.85 -54.70
N SER A 405 -23.67 -2.16 -54.93
CA SER A 405 -24.79 -1.21 -54.87
C SER A 405 -25.19 -0.81 -53.44
N GLU A 406 -24.68 -1.50 -52.41
CA GLU A 406 -24.96 -1.24 -50.99
C GLU A 406 -23.87 -0.38 -50.34
N LYS A 407 -22.66 -0.34 -50.91
CA LYS A 407 -21.49 0.38 -50.36
C LYS A 407 -21.67 1.90 -50.23
N ASN A 408 -22.64 2.47 -50.95
CA ASN A 408 -23.02 3.88 -50.81
C ASN A 408 -23.72 4.19 -49.48
N TYR A 409 -24.38 3.20 -48.85
CA TYR A 409 -25.11 3.39 -47.59
C TYR A 409 -24.78 2.39 -46.47
N ILE A 410 -23.96 1.36 -46.72
CA ILE A 410 -23.42 0.47 -45.68
C ILE A 410 -21.90 0.65 -45.65
N ARG A 411 -21.36 1.03 -44.48
CA ARG A 411 -19.93 1.30 -44.29
C ARG A 411 -19.43 0.56 -43.04
N PHE A 412 -18.36 -0.20 -43.19
CA PHE A 412 -17.61 -0.83 -42.10
C PHE A 412 -16.19 -0.27 -42.16
N ILE A 413 -15.75 0.43 -41.11
CA ILE A 413 -14.53 1.24 -41.15
C ILE A 413 -13.35 0.63 -40.39
N GLY A 414 -13.50 -0.60 -39.89
CA GLY A 414 -12.47 -1.30 -39.13
C GLY A 414 -12.22 -0.72 -37.74
N ASN A 415 -11.17 -1.21 -37.08
CA ASN A 415 -10.77 -0.75 -35.76
C ASN A 415 -10.11 0.64 -35.86
N ARG A 416 -10.47 1.52 -34.92
CA ARG A 416 -10.10 2.94 -34.94
C ARG A 416 -9.81 3.41 -33.51
N THR A 417 -8.65 4.03 -33.29
CA THR A 417 -8.28 4.57 -31.97
C THR A 417 -9.17 5.75 -31.55
N ASP A 418 -9.80 6.42 -32.52
CA ASP A 418 -10.76 7.51 -32.34
C ASP A 418 -12.24 7.04 -32.40
N ALA A 419 -12.51 5.73 -32.30
CA ALA A 419 -13.86 5.15 -32.43
C ALA A 419 -14.93 5.86 -31.57
N ASN A 420 -14.62 6.16 -30.31
CA ASN A 420 -15.53 6.86 -29.40
C ASN A 420 -15.91 8.25 -29.92
N ARG A 421 -14.98 9.00 -30.53
CA ARG A 421 -15.27 10.30 -31.16
C ARG A 421 -16.10 10.12 -32.43
N LEU A 422 -15.78 9.11 -33.23
CA LEU A 422 -16.50 8.80 -34.47
C LEU A 422 -17.96 8.40 -34.24
N LEU A 423 -18.29 7.79 -33.09
CA LEU A 423 -19.68 7.50 -32.69
C LEU A 423 -20.58 8.75 -32.75
N ALA A 424 -20.03 9.95 -32.50
CA ALA A 424 -20.79 11.21 -32.49
C ALA A 424 -21.49 11.52 -33.83
N CYS A 425 -21.08 10.88 -34.94
CA CYS A 425 -21.71 11.06 -36.25
C CYS A 425 -23.17 10.55 -36.29
N GLY A 426 -23.54 9.62 -35.40
CA GLY A 426 -24.81 8.90 -35.42
C GLY A 426 -26.02 9.74 -34.98
N ASP A 427 -27.18 9.38 -35.51
CA ASP A 427 -28.50 9.84 -35.05
C ASP A 427 -29.21 8.75 -34.23
N ILE A 428 -28.92 7.48 -34.51
CA ILE A 428 -29.41 6.30 -33.77
C ILE A 428 -28.24 5.34 -33.58
N PHE A 429 -28.10 4.80 -32.38
CA PHE A 429 -27.20 3.67 -32.14
C PHE A 429 -27.97 2.35 -32.19
N PHE A 430 -27.59 1.42 -33.05
CA PHE A 430 -28.23 0.11 -33.15
C PHE A 430 -27.31 -0.98 -32.60
N MET A 431 -27.67 -1.50 -31.43
CA MET A 431 -27.01 -2.65 -30.81
C MET A 431 -27.64 -3.94 -31.34
N SER A 432 -27.07 -4.48 -32.42
CA SER A 432 -27.54 -5.70 -33.08
C SER A 432 -27.10 -7.00 -32.39
N SER A 433 -26.39 -6.90 -31.25
CA SER A 433 -25.86 -8.04 -30.50
C SER A 433 -26.92 -9.07 -30.13
N ARG A 434 -26.55 -10.35 -30.23
CA ARG A 434 -27.32 -11.49 -29.71
C ARG A 434 -27.13 -11.64 -28.20
N GLU A 435 -25.94 -11.29 -27.71
CA GLU A 435 -25.59 -11.32 -26.29
C GLU A 435 -24.56 -10.23 -25.97
N ASP A 436 -24.88 -9.37 -25.01
CA ASP A 436 -24.00 -8.32 -24.48
C ASP A 436 -24.45 -7.92 -23.07
N PRO A 437 -23.78 -8.38 -21.99
CA PRO A 437 -24.27 -8.21 -20.62
C PRO A 437 -24.56 -6.76 -20.25
N PHE A 438 -23.61 -5.85 -20.51
CA PHE A 438 -23.76 -4.42 -20.28
C PHE A 438 -22.86 -3.64 -21.28
N PRO A 439 -23.33 -3.35 -22.50
CA PRO A 439 -22.54 -2.76 -23.57
C PRO A 439 -22.11 -1.32 -23.25
N LEU A 440 -20.82 -1.10 -23.01
CA LEU A 440 -20.29 0.26 -22.80
C LEU A 440 -20.57 1.19 -23.98
N VAL A 441 -20.54 0.67 -25.21
CA VAL A 441 -20.82 1.42 -26.44
C VAL A 441 -22.19 2.11 -26.47
N VAL A 442 -23.18 1.60 -25.73
CA VAL A 442 -24.49 2.25 -25.57
C VAL A 442 -24.37 3.48 -24.67
N LEU A 443 -23.54 3.43 -23.63
CA LEU A 443 -23.22 4.60 -22.81
C LEU A 443 -22.38 5.60 -23.62
N GLU A 444 -21.44 5.11 -24.44
CA GLU A 444 -20.63 5.95 -25.33
C GLU A 444 -21.47 6.64 -26.41
N ALA A 445 -22.56 6.03 -26.87
CA ALA A 445 -23.54 6.69 -27.73
C ALA A 445 -24.36 7.73 -26.93
N ALA A 446 -24.75 7.41 -25.69
CA ALA A 446 -25.52 8.31 -24.84
C ALA A 446 -24.80 9.62 -24.48
N GLN A 447 -23.47 9.60 -24.26
CA GLN A 447 -22.69 10.83 -24.06
C GLN A 447 -22.75 11.78 -25.27
N HIS A 448 -22.95 11.24 -26.48
CA HIS A 448 -23.12 12.03 -27.71
C HIS A 448 -24.59 12.39 -27.98
N LYS A 449 -25.47 12.19 -26.99
CA LYS A 449 -26.92 12.38 -27.09
C LYS A 449 -27.56 11.54 -28.19
N ILE A 450 -27.09 10.30 -28.37
CA ILE A 450 -27.61 9.37 -29.38
C ILE A 450 -28.51 8.32 -28.69
N PRO A 451 -29.81 8.23 -29.03
CA PRO A 451 -30.68 7.19 -28.51
C PRO A 451 -30.31 5.81 -29.07
N SER A 452 -30.47 4.78 -28.24
CA SER A 452 -30.08 3.40 -28.60
C SER A 452 -31.27 2.48 -28.86
N ILE A 453 -31.11 1.54 -29.78
CA ILE A 453 -32.02 0.42 -30.06
C ILE A 453 -31.34 -0.88 -29.66
N CYS A 454 -31.99 -1.71 -28.84
CA CYS A 454 -31.45 -2.99 -28.41
C CYS A 454 -32.52 -4.10 -28.35
N PHE A 455 -32.07 -5.34 -28.22
CA PHE A 455 -32.95 -6.50 -27.99
C PHE A 455 -32.98 -6.86 -26.49
N ARG A 456 -34.18 -6.93 -25.89
CA ARG A 456 -34.40 -7.33 -24.49
C ARG A 456 -33.70 -8.63 -24.09
N PRO A 457 -33.77 -9.74 -24.86
CA PRO A 457 -33.08 -10.97 -24.46
C PRO A 457 -31.56 -10.86 -24.52
N ALA A 458 -31.00 -9.95 -25.32
CA ALA A 458 -29.56 -9.85 -25.57
C ALA A 458 -28.77 -9.17 -24.45
N THR A 459 -29.36 -8.27 -23.66
CA THR A 459 -28.57 -7.37 -22.79
C THR A 459 -29.20 -7.08 -21.43
N GLY A 460 -28.37 -6.65 -20.47
CA GLY A 460 -28.75 -6.14 -19.16
C GLY A 460 -28.90 -4.61 -19.08
N ILE A 461 -28.59 -3.85 -20.15
CA ILE A 461 -28.73 -2.38 -20.17
C ILE A 461 -30.17 -1.87 -20.36
N ILE A 462 -31.15 -2.77 -20.34
CA ILE A 462 -32.57 -2.47 -20.56
C ILE A 462 -33.11 -1.41 -19.59
N ASP A 463 -32.63 -1.39 -18.34
CA ASP A 463 -33.07 -0.44 -17.32
C ASP A 463 -32.55 0.98 -17.58
N PHE A 464 -31.35 1.10 -18.15
CA PHE A 464 -30.80 2.38 -18.62
C PHE A 464 -31.65 2.95 -19.76
N ILE A 465 -31.95 2.14 -20.77
CA ILE A 465 -32.75 2.57 -21.93
C ILE A 465 -34.17 2.92 -21.48
N GLY A 466 -34.80 2.07 -20.67
CA GLY A 466 -36.13 2.30 -20.12
C GLY A 466 -37.17 2.61 -21.20
N LYS A 467 -38.05 3.59 -20.92
CA LYS A 467 -39.06 4.08 -21.88
C LYS A 467 -38.69 5.40 -22.53
N ASP A 468 -37.61 6.03 -22.10
CA ASP A 468 -37.30 7.44 -22.33
C ASP A 468 -35.87 7.72 -22.81
N ALA A 469 -35.00 6.71 -23.03
CA ALA A 469 -33.63 6.90 -23.54
C ALA A 469 -33.33 6.12 -24.83
N GLY A 470 -34.33 5.46 -25.41
CA GLY A 470 -34.19 4.67 -26.63
C GLY A 470 -35.35 3.70 -26.85
N PHE A 471 -35.09 2.58 -27.52
CA PHE A 471 -36.10 1.58 -27.85
C PHE A 471 -35.62 0.16 -27.55
N ILE A 472 -36.53 -0.66 -27.02
CA ILE A 472 -36.27 -2.05 -26.64
C ILE A 472 -37.18 -2.96 -27.45
N LEU A 473 -36.60 -3.92 -28.16
CA LEU A 473 -37.30 -4.93 -28.95
C LEU A 473 -37.32 -6.27 -28.19
N ASP A 474 -38.46 -6.94 -28.12
CA ASP A 474 -38.60 -8.16 -27.29
C ASP A 474 -38.00 -9.42 -27.94
N LYS A 475 -37.76 -9.41 -29.25
CA LYS A 475 -37.15 -10.53 -29.98
C LYS A 475 -35.96 -10.06 -30.81
N ILE A 476 -34.90 -10.87 -30.86
CA ILE A 476 -33.73 -10.64 -31.71
C ILE A 476 -34.15 -10.90 -33.16
N GLY A 477 -33.89 -9.94 -34.04
CA GLY A 477 -34.13 -10.12 -35.48
C GLY A 477 -34.16 -8.80 -36.26
N ALA A 478 -33.73 -8.88 -37.52
CA ALA A 478 -33.57 -7.72 -38.38
C ALA A 478 -34.91 -7.09 -38.81
N GLU A 479 -35.99 -7.87 -38.90
CA GLU A 479 -37.30 -7.41 -39.36
C GLU A 479 -37.92 -6.35 -38.43
N GLN A 480 -37.99 -6.65 -37.13
CA GLN A 480 -38.55 -5.73 -36.14
C GLN A 480 -37.67 -4.49 -35.96
N ALA A 481 -36.34 -4.67 -36.01
CA ALA A 481 -35.40 -3.57 -35.98
C ALA A 481 -35.59 -2.63 -37.19
N ALA A 482 -35.72 -3.19 -38.40
CA ALA A 482 -35.93 -2.41 -39.61
C ALA A 482 -37.28 -1.67 -39.61
N ALA A 483 -38.36 -2.31 -39.16
CA ALA A 483 -39.67 -1.69 -39.03
C ALA A 483 -39.64 -0.52 -38.03
N LEU A 484 -38.97 -0.70 -36.89
CA LEU A 484 -38.80 0.35 -35.89
C LEU A 484 -37.96 1.51 -36.41
N ILE A 485 -36.76 1.24 -36.94
CA ILE A 485 -35.85 2.25 -37.48
C ILE A 485 -36.56 3.05 -38.57
N SER A 486 -37.25 2.38 -39.50
CA SER A 486 -37.98 3.04 -40.59
C SER A 486 -39.04 4.03 -40.09
N ARG A 487 -39.66 3.75 -38.94
CA ARG A 487 -40.65 4.62 -38.30
C ARG A 487 -40.01 5.78 -37.53
N VAL A 488 -38.96 5.53 -36.75
CA VAL A 488 -38.44 6.52 -35.78
C VAL A 488 -37.50 7.54 -36.41
N VAL A 489 -36.85 7.20 -37.53
CA VAL A 489 -36.01 8.14 -38.31
C VAL A 489 -36.82 9.31 -38.90
N LEU A 490 -38.15 9.20 -38.94
CA LEU A 490 -39.05 10.30 -39.32
C LEU A 490 -39.45 11.17 -38.12
N GLN A 491 -39.00 10.84 -36.90
CA GLN A 491 -39.38 11.49 -35.65
C GLN A 491 -38.17 12.21 -35.01
N THR A 492 -37.56 13.15 -35.73
CA THR A 492 -36.31 13.83 -35.31
C THR A 492 -36.39 14.43 -33.91
N ASP A 493 -37.45 15.19 -33.60
CA ASP A 493 -37.66 15.80 -32.27
C ASP A 493 -37.69 14.75 -31.15
N ARG A 494 -38.29 13.58 -31.43
CA ARG A 494 -38.36 12.49 -30.48
C ARG A 494 -36.99 11.85 -30.26
N LEU A 495 -36.20 11.65 -31.32
CA LEU A 495 -34.85 11.11 -31.22
C LEU A 495 -33.95 12.05 -30.41
N GLU A 496 -34.06 13.36 -30.62
CA GLU A 496 -33.32 14.36 -29.85
C GLU A 496 -33.71 14.34 -28.37
N GLN A 497 -35.01 14.27 -28.06
CA GLN A 497 -35.49 14.15 -26.68
C GLN A 497 -34.96 12.88 -26.00
N LEU A 498 -35.06 11.72 -26.67
CA LEU A 498 -34.56 10.45 -26.15
C LEU A 498 -33.03 10.49 -25.95
N GLY A 499 -32.30 11.09 -26.89
CA GLY A 499 -30.85 11.29 -26.79
C GLY A 499 -30.45 12.16 -25.61
N LYS A 500 -31.15 13.29 -25.39
CA LYS A 500 -30.94 14.16 -24.22
C LYS A 500 -31.20 13.41 -22.91
N ARG A 501 -32.27 12.62 -22.84
CA ARG A 501 -32.58 11.78 -21.67
C ARG A 501 -31.52 10.70 -21.43
N ALA A 502 -31.01 10.07 -22.49
CA ALA A 502 -29.90 9.13 -22.39
C ALA A 502 -28.64 9.78 -21.80
N TYR A 503 -28.29 10.97 -22.29
CA TYR A 503 -27.19 11.79 -21.77
C TYR A 503 -27.37 12.11 -20.28
N GLU A 504 -28.55 12.59 -19.87
CA GLU A 504 -28.87 12.89 -18.47
C GLU A 504 -28.76 11.66 -17.58
N LYS A 505 -29.30 10.51 -18.00
CA LYS A 505 -29.21 9.26 -17.25
C LYS A 505 -27.77 8.80 -17.06
N LEU A 506 -26.94 8.90 -18.10
CA LEU A 506 -25.53 8.55 -18.04
C LEU A 506 -24.83 9.38 -16.96
N HIS A 507 -24.90 10.71 -17.05
CA HIS A 507 -24.19 11.62 -16.16
C HIS A 507 -24.67 11.55 -14.71
N ASN A 508 -25.94 11.21 -14.50
CA ASN A 508 -26.52 11.09 -13.16
C ASN A 508 -26.24 9.75 -12.47
N SER A 509 -25.91 8.69 -13.22
CA SER A 509 -25.92 7.34 -12.63
C SER A 509 -24.92 6.34 -13.20
N TYR A 510 -24.43 6.47 -14.42
CA TYR A 510 -23.59 5.44 -15.07
C TYR A 510 -22.16 5.94 -15.34
N THR A 511 -21.66 6.83 -14.48
CA THR A 511 -20.29 7.36 -14.54
C THR A 511 -19.34 6.61 -13.61
N SER A 512 -18.04 6.58 -13.95
CA SER A 512 -16.97 6.06 -13.10
C SER A 512 -17.05 6.62 -11.68
N ALA A 513 -17.21 7.95 -11.55
CA ALA A 513 -17.30 8.63 -10.26
C ALA A 513 -18.48 8.17 -9.37
N THR A 514 -19.57 7.67 -9.96
CA THR A 514 -20.76 7.23 -9.22
C THR A 514 -20.69 5.74 -8.89
N GLN A 515 -20.34 4.91 -9.87
CA GLN A 515 -20.44 3.46 -9.73
C GLN A 515 -19.25 2.87 -8.98
N ILE A 516 -18.03 3.41 -9.16
CA ILE A 516 -16.85 2.93 -8.43
C ILE A 516 -16.98 3.23 -6.94
N VAL A 517 -17.59 4.36 -6.56
CA VAL A 517 -17.88 4.65 -5.13
C VAL A 517 -18.76 3.57 -4.52
N LYS A 518 -19.77 3.05 -5.25
CA LYS A 518 -20.61 1.95 -4.76
C LYS A 518 -19.82 0.65 -4.64
N ILE A 519 -18.92 0.37 -5.57
CA ILE A 519 -17.99 -0.77 -5.49
C ILE A 519 -17.16 -0.65 -4.22
N PHE A 520 -16.50 0.49 -4.01
CA PHE A 520 -15.66 0.73 -2.85
C PHE A 520 -16.44 0.63 -1.54
N GLN A 521 -17.62 1.24 -1.45
CA GLN A 521 -18.48 1.15 -0.27
C GLN A 521 -18.90 -0.28 0.04
N ALA A 522 -19.27 -1.06 -0.98
CA ALA A 522 -19.64 -2.46 -0.79
C ALA A 522 -18.46 -3.30 -0.31
N ILE A 523 -17.27 -3.08 -0.86
CA ILE A 523 -16.03 -3.69 -0.36
C ILE A 523 -15.88 -3.34 1.13
N ALA A 524 -15.84 -2.06 1.47
CA ALA A 524 -15.63 -1.59 2.85
C ALA A 524 -16.66 -2.13 3.86
N GLN A 525 -17.89 -2.42 3.44
CA GLN A 525 -18.98 -2.90 4.30
C GLN A 525 -19.06 -4.44 4.41
N LYS A 526 -18.65 -5.17 3.37
CA LYS A 526 -18.85 -6.62 3.27
C LYS A 526 -17.58 -7.43 3.52
N THR A 527 -16.43 -6.77 3.55
CA THR A 527 -15.11 -7.33 3.78
C THR A 527 -14.55 -6.85 5.13
N ASN A 528 -13.41 -7.41 5.55
CA ASN A 528 -12.67 -6.93 6.72
C ASN A 528 -11.78 -5.71 6.42
N TYR A 529 -12.11 -4.94 5.38
CA TYR A 529 -11.38 -3.75 4.95
C TYR A 529 -11.12 -2.77 6.09
N ILE A 530 -9.86 -2.43 6.29
CA ILE A 530 -9.40 -1.40 7.22
C ILE A 530 -9.21 -0.10 6.42
N PRO A 531 -9.88 1.00 6.75
CA PRO A 531 -9.66 2.27 6.05
C PRO A 531 -8.30 2.86 6.39
N ALA A 532 -7.76 3.71 5.51
CA ALA A 532 -6.52 4.45 5.79
C ALA A 532 -6.66 5.47 6.93
N LEU A 533 -7.86 6.02 7.11
CA LEU A 533 -8.18 7.01 8.15
C LEU A 533 -9.57 6.79 8.76
N SER A 534 -9.66 6.92 10.09
CA SER A 534 -10.94 6.99 10.79
C SER A 534 -11.26 8.43 11.20
N VAL A 535 -12.34 8.98 10.67
CA VAL A 535 -12.80 10.34 10.97
C VAL A 535 -13.83 10.31 12.10
N VAL A 536 -13.46 10.81 13.26
CA VAL A 536 -14.31 10.94 14.45
C VAL A 536 -14.91 12.33 14.46
N VAL A 537 -16.25 12.44 14.33
CA VAL A 537 -16.96 13.71 14.19
C VAL A 537 -17.88 13.94 15.39
N PRO A 538 -17.42 14.57 16.48
CA PRO A 538 -18.24 14.87 17.63
C PRO A 538 -19.15 16.09 17.41
N PHE A 539 -20.41 15.98 17.86
CA PHE A 539 -21.41 17.05 17.83
C PHE A 539 -22.02 17.27 19.22
N TYR A 540 -22.16 18.54 19.60
CA TYR A 540 -23.00 18.96 20.73
C TYR A 540 -23.61 20.33 20.42
N ASN A 541 -24.90 20.36 20.07
CA ASN A 541 -25.63 21.59 19.73
C ASN A 541 -25.07 22.41 18.54
N HIS A 542 -24.58 21.73 17.48
CA HIS A 542 -24.01 22.36 16.27
C HIS A 542 -24.91 22.23 15.02
N LYS A 543 -26.25 22.19 15.16
CA LYS A 543 -27.18 21.90 14.05
C LYS A 543 -26.96 22.75 12.79
N ARG A 544 -26.56 24.01 12.99
CA ARG A 544 -26.28 24.99 11.95
C ARG A 544 -25.12 24.54 11.05
N PHE A 545 -24.08 23.94 11.62
CA PHE A 545 -22.81 23.66 10.95
C PHE A 545 -22.70 22.23 10.40
N ILE A 546 -23.62 21.32 10.78
CA ILE A 546 -23.62 19.90 10.32
C ILE A 546 -23.38 19.77 8.81
N ASN A 547 -24.05 20.57 7.97
CA ASN A 547 -23.91 20.41 6.52
C ASN A 547 -22.51 20.83 6.05
N GLU A 548 -21.98 21.94 6.56
CA GLU A 548 -20.65 22.43 6.22
C GLU A 548 -19.57 21.39 6.61
N ARG A 549 -19.62 20.89 7.85
CA ARG A 549 -18.68 19.89 8.34
C ARG A 549 -18.76 18.55 7.61
N ILE A 550 -19.98 18.08 7.34
CA ILE A 550 -20.16 16.81 6.62
C ILE A 550 -19.73 16.95 5.17
N ASN A 551 -19.99 18.10 4.53
CA ASN A 551 -19.55 18.36 3.17
C ASN A 551 -18.02 18.45 3.08
N SER A 552 -17.36 19.12 4.02
CA SER A 552 -15.89 19.21 4.02
C SER A 552 -15.21 17.85 4.17
N ILE A 553 -15.81 16.90 4.90
CA ILE A 553 -15.35 15.50 4.96
C ILE A 553 -15.71 14.73 3.67
N THR A 554 -16.95 14.82 3.22
CA THR A 554 -17.45 14.01 2.08
C THR A 554 -16.77 14.40 0.77
N ASN A 555 -16.36 15.67 0.63
CA ASN A 555 -15.74 16.18 -0.58
C ASN A 555 -14.23 15.92 -0.67
N GLN A 556 -13.56 15.45 0.40
CA GLN A 556 -12.13 15.14 0.39
C GLN A 556 -11.73 14.27 -0.80
N THR A 557 -10.58 14.53 -1.44
CA THR A 557 -10.13 13.71 -2.58
C THR A 557 -9.95 12.24 -2.18
N ILE A 558 -9.33 12.00 -1.02
CA ILE A 558 -9.19 10.65 -0.47
C ILE A 558 -10.53 10.15 0.08
N LYS A 559 -11.00 9.04 -0.46
CA LYS A 559 -12.23 8.34 -0.05
C LYS A 559 -11.95 7.11 0.81
N ASP A 560 -10.69 6.70 0.97
CA ASP A 560 -10.26 5.60 1.83
C ASP A 560 -10.38 5.93 3.33
N ILE A 561 -11.60 6.23 3.76
CA ILE A 561 -11.93 6.72 5.09
C ILE A 561 -13.17 6.02 5.64
N GLU A 562 -13.24 5.89 6.96
CA GLU A 562 -14.53 5.69 7.64
C GLU A 562 -14.92 6.95 8.41
N VAL A 563 -16.22 7.18 8.56
CA VAL A 563 -16.76 8.32 9.30
C VAL A 563 -17.61 7.82 10.47
N ILE A 564 -17.28 8.30 11.66
CA ILE A 564 -17.91 7.98 12.95
C ILE A 564 -18.51 9.27 13.52
N ILE A 565 -19.82 9.43 13.35
CA ILE A 565 -20.57 10.54 13.92
C ILE A 565 -20.87 10.24 15.39
N LEU A 566 -20.56 11.18 16.27
CA LEU A 566 -20.94 11.14 17.68
C LEU A 566 -21.87 12.32 17.98
N ASP A 567 -22.93 12.09 18.76
CA ASP A 567 -23.79 13.14 19.29
C ASP A 567 -23.83 13.05 20.81
N ASP A 568 -23.42 14.10 21.49
CA ASP A 568 -23.33 14.13 22.96
C ASP A 568 -24.62 14.63 23.62
N ALA A 569 -25.75 14.04 23.20
CA ALA A 569 -27.10 14.38 23.66
C ALA A 569 -27.50 15.85 23.35
N SER A 570 -27.38 16.25 22.07
CA SER A 570 -27.78 17.59 21.63
C SER A 570 -29.28 17.86 21.80
N THR A 571 -29.63 19.10 22.14
CA THR A 571 -31.01 19.58 22.39
C THR A 571 -31.54 20.51 21.29
N ASP A 572 -30.69 20.93 20.35
CA ASP A 572 -31.03 21.86 19.26
C ASP A 572 -31.66 21.20 18.01
N GLY A 573 -31.84 19.86 18.04
CA GLY A 573 -32.31 19.06 16.91
C GLY A 573 -31.20 18.46 16.04
N SER A 574 -29.92 18.58 16.43
CA SER A 574 -28.78 17.94 15.74
C SER A 574 -28.97 16.43 15.58
N LYS A 575 -29.43 15.73 16.63
CA LYS A 575 -29.65 14.27 16.64
C LYS A 575 -30.47 13.79 15.44
N THR A 576 -31.58 14.44 15.13
CA THR A 576 -32.45 14.07 13.99
C THR A 576 -31.74 14.29 12.66
N LYS A 577 -31.06 15.42 12.50
CA LYS A 577 -30.33 15.74 11.26
C LYS A 577 -29.14 14.79 11.03
N LEU A 578 -28.40 14.46 12.09
CA LEU A 578 -27.28 13.52 12.06
C LEU A 578 -27.73 12.10 11.73
N LYS A 579 -28.88 11.63 12.24
CA LYS A 579 -29.46 10.33 11.83
C LYS A 579 -29.70 10.26 10.33
N ASN A 580 -30.27 11.31 9.74
CA ASN A 580 -30.51 11.37 8.30
C ASN A 580 -29.19 11.38 7.50
N VAL A 581 -28.19 12.13 7.96
CA VAL A 581 -26.86 12.15 7.35
C VAL A 581 -26.19 10.78 7.42
N ALA A 582 -26.26 10.11 8.57
CA ALA A 582 -25.65 8.81 8.78
C ALA A 582 -26.25 7.75 7.84
N VAL A 583 -27.59 7.71 7.73
CA VAL A 583 -28.28 6.79 6.81
C VAL A 583 -27.93 7.10 5.35
N LYS A 584 -27.98 8.38 4.95
CA LYS A 584 -27.72 8.80 3.57
C LYS A 584 -26.32 8.42 3.08
N ASN A 585 -25.31 8.54 3.95
CA ASN A 585 -23.91 8.31 3.58
C ASN A 585 -23.35 6.97 4.09
N SER A 586 -24.20 6.14 4.70
CA SER A 586 -23.76 4.89 5.37
C SER A 586 -22.68 5.11 6.43
N TYR A 587 -22.71 6.24 7.16
CA TYR A 587 -21.77 6.53 8.24
C TYR A 587 -22.19 5.84 9.53
N ARG A 588 -21.20 5.46 10.35
CA ARG A 588 -21.45 4.94 11.69
C ARG A 588 -21.88 6.11 12.57
N ALA A 589 -22.96 5.95 13.32
CA ALA A 589 -23.44 6.99 14.22
C ALA A 589 -23.68 6.44 15.64
N ILE A 590 -23.21 7.18 16.64
CA ILE A 590 -23.31 6.81 18.05
C ILE A 590 -23.91 8.00 18.82
N PHE A 591 -25.10 7.81 19.38
CA PHE A 591 -25.83 8.86 20.09
C PHE A 591 -25.83 8.60 21.58
N ASN A 592 -25.45 9.60 22.37
CA ASN A 592 -25.57 9.53 23.82
C ASN A 592 -27.01 9.78 24.28
N ASN A 593 -27.35 9.21 25.43
CA ASN A 593 -28.61 9.48 26.13
C ASN A 593 -28.47 10.65 27.11
N LEU A 594 -27.29 10.83 27.68
CA LEU A 594 -26.94 11.91 28.60
C LEU A 594 -25.67 12.59 28.09
N ASN A 595 -25.58 13.90 28.29
CA ASN A 595 -24.39 14.66 27.94
C ASN A 595 -23.21 14.20 28.80
N SER A 596 -22.06 13.94 28.17
CA SER A 596 -20.86 13.43 28.82
C SER A 596 -20.12 14.48 29.65
N GLY A 597 -20.41 15.77 29.44
CA GLY A 597 -19.80 16.88 30.16
C GLY A 597 -18.34 17.17 29.75
N SER A 598 -17.77 16.42 28.82
CA SER A 598 -16.37 16.56 28.38
C SER A 598 -16.20 16.17 26.91
N PRO A 599 -15.58 17.04 26.06
CA PRO A 599 -15.29 16.67 24.67
C PRO A 599 -14.35 15.46 24.59
N PHE A 600 -13.41 15.33 25.54
CA PHE A 600 -12.44 14.24 25.58
C PHE A 600 -13.09 12.86 25.83
N ALA A 601 -14.24 12.82 26.49
CA ALA A 601 -15.02 11.59 26.61
C ALA A 601 -15.57 11.14 25.25
N GLN A 602 -16.00 12.09 24.41
CA GLN A 602 -16.40 11.79 23.03
C GLN A 602 -15.21 11.36 22.17
N TRP A 603 -14.07 12.04 22.30
CA TRP A 603 -12.85 11.65 21.58
C TRP A 603 -12.44 10.22 21.91
N SER A 604 -12.38 9.86 23.20
CA SER A 604 -12.09 8.50 23.67
C SER A 604 -13.05 7.46 23.08
N LYS A 605 -14.35 7.76 23.08
CA LYS A 605 -15.38 6.89 22.50
C LYS A 605 -15.20 6.68 21.00
N GLY A 606 -14.93 7.76 20.25
CA GLY A 606 -14.73 7.72 18.81
C GLY A 606 -13.45 6.99 18.41
N VAL A 607 -12.33 7.31 19.06
CA VAL A 607 -11.04 6.64 18.83
C VAL A 607 -11.11 5.15 19.17
N SER A 608 -11.83 4.78 20.22
CA SER A 608 -12.06 3.37 20.55
C SER A 608 -12.88 2.64 19.48
N ALA A 609 -13.81 3.35 18.83
CA ALA A 609 -14.63 2.81 17.75
C ALA A 609 -13.93 2.78 16.38
N ALA A 610 -12.83 3.52 16.22
CA ALA A 610 -12.04 3.61 15.00
C ALA A 610 -11.31 2.30 14.65
N LYS A 611 -11.38 1.90 13.38
CA LYS A 611 -10.67 0.76 12.80
C LYS A 611 -9.25 1.09 12.35
N ALA A 612 -9.01 2.29 11.82
CA ALA A 612 -7.70 2.69 11.32
C ALA A 612 -6.71 2.98 12.46
N ASP A 613 -5.41 2.86 12.16
CA ASP A 613 -4.33 3.34 13.05
C ASP A 613 -4.19 4.87 12.98
N ILE A 614 -4.66 5.54 11.93
CA ILE A 614 -4.68 7.01 11.88
C ILE A 614 -6.11 7.50 12.15
N VAL A 615 -6.25 8.48 13.03
CA VAL A 615 -7.53 9.07 13.41
C VAL A 615 -7.54 10.58 13.19
N TRP A 616 -8.70 11.11 12.81
CA TRP A 616 -8.95 12.54 12.71
C TRP A 616 -10.09 12.93 13.63
N ILE A 617 -9.83 13.83 14.58
CA ILE A 617 -10.88 14.39 15.43
C ILE A 617 -11.39 15.66 14.77
N ALA A 618 -12.56 15.54 14.15
CA ALA A 618 -13.18 16.50 13.27
C ALA A 618 -14.34 17.20 14.00
N GLU A 619 -14.06 18.25 14.78
CA GLU A 619 -15.08 18.95 15.59
C GLU A 619 -16.24 19.46 14.73
N GLY A 620 -17.47 19.30 15.23
CA GLY A 620 -18.70 19.39 14.44
C GLY A 620 -19.03 20.76 13.83
N ASP A 621 -18.36 21.82 14.28
CA ASP A 621 -18.55 23.22 13.85
C ASP A 621 -17.42 23.78 12.98
N ASP A 622 -16.34 23.02 12.79
CA ASP A 622 -15.18 23.37 11.96
C ASP A 622 -15.36 22.95 10.49
N SER A 623 -14.42 23.36 9.63
CA SER A 623 -14.34 22.96 8.23
C SER A 623 -12.87 22.85 7.77
N CYS A 624 -12.61 22.40 6.54
CA CYS A 624 -11.26 22.27 5.98
C CYS A 624 -11.28 22.29 4.45
N ASP A 625 -10.10 22.47 3.85
CA ASP A 625 -9.91 22.38 2.40
C ASP A 625 -10.12 20.96 1.87
N GLN A 626 -10.43 20.84 0.57
CA GLN A 626 -10.69 19.56 -0.08
C GLN A 626 -9.44 18.63 -0.14
N ASN A 627 -8.25 19.21 -0.11
CA ASN A 627 -6.97 18.49 -0.14
C ASN A 627 -6.42 18.12 1.25
N PHE A 628 -7.20 18.29 2.32
CA PHE A 628 -6.72 18.12 3.70
C PHE A 628 -6.14 16.71 3.94
N ILE A 629 -6.86 15.66 3.58
CA ILE A 629 -6.41 14.28 3.81
C ILE A 629 -5.26 13.89 2.86
N GLU A 630 -5.32 14.26 1.58
CA GLU A 630 -4.25 13.94 0.61
C GLU A 630 -2.91 14.59 0.99
N THR A 631 -2.96 15.75 1.65
CA THR A 631 -1.76 16.48 2.10
C THR A 631 -1.18 15.89 3.38
N LEU A 632 -2.02 15.61 4.38
CA LEU A 632 -1.53 15.25 5.73
C LEU A 632 -1.22 13.76 5.90
N LEU A 633 -1.97 12.88 5.23
CA LEU A 633 -1.86 11.43 5.42
C LEU A 633 -0.51 10.83 4.98
N PRO A 634 0.14 11.29 3.88
CA PRO A 634 1.45 10.76 3.48
C PRO A 634 2.57 10.93 4.51
N ALA A 635 2.48 11.91 5.41
CA ALA A 635 3.48 12.14 6.46
C ALA A 635 3.68 10.92 7.37
N PHE A 636 2.64 10.09 7.54
CA PHE A 636 2.69 8.87 8.35
C PHE A 636 3.48 7.72 7.72
N ASN A 637 4.06 7.90 6.52
CA ASN A 637 5.06 6.99 5.97
C ASN A 637 6.32 6.93 6.85
N ASP A 638 6.68 8.05 7.47
CA ASP A 638 7.60 8.03 8.61
C ASP A 638 6.87 7.42 9.81
N GLN A 639 7.34 6.26 10.27
CA GLN A 639 6.73 5.53 11.37
C GLN A 639 6.80 6.28 12.71
N LEU A 640 7.68 7.27 12.84
CA LEU A 640 7.76 8.12 14.03
C LEU A 640 6.78 9.30 13.98
N VAL A 641 6.25 9.68 12.82
CA VAL A 641 5.22 10.74 12.76
C VAL A 641 3.97 10.25 13.48
N ASN A 642 3.64 10.95 14.56
CA ASN A 642 2.47 10.69 15.39
C ASN A 642 1.39 11.75 15.21
N ILE A 643 1.77 12.96 14.77
CA ILE A 643 0.84 14.05 14.46
C ILE A 643 1.22 14.64 13.11
N SER A 644 0.24 14.82 12.23
CA SER A 644 0.35 15.59 10.99
C SER A 644 -0.69 16.71 11.02
N ALA A 645 -0.24 17.95 10.91
CA ALA A 645 -1.03 19.16 11.17
C ALA A 645 -1.13 20.06 9.93
N ALA A 646 -2.31 20.64 9.70
CA ALA A 646 -2.51 21.68 8.71
C ALA A 646 -2.35 23.08 9.29
N ARG A 647 -2.23 24.07 8.41
CA ARG A 647 -2.39 25.48 8.79
C ARG A 647 -3.80 25.73 9.31
N THR A 648 -3.93 26.33 10.48
CA THR A 648 -5.24 26.71 11.05
C THR A 648 -5.56 28.16 10.70
N ILE A 649 -6.77 28.39 10.17
CA ILE A 649 -7.34 29.70 9.87
C ILE A 649 -8.54 29.92 10.79
N ILE A 650 -8.61 31.07 11.45
CA ILE A 650 -9.75 31.39 12.31
C ILE A 650 -10.92 31.82 11.44
N MET A 651 -12.12 31.34 11.75
CA MET A 651 -13.37 31.86 11.19
C MET A 651 -14.39 32.19 12.28
N ASN A 652 -15.28 33.14 12.00
CA ASN A 652 -16.38 33.49 12.90
C ASN A 652 -17.66 32.64 12.64
N GLU A 653 -18.76 32.91 13.36
CA GLU A 653 -20.03 32.19 13.19
C GLU A 653 -20.69 32.32 11.81
N SER A 654 -20.36 33.36 11.04
CA SER A 654 -20.86 33.55 9.67
C SER A 654 -19.94 32.94 8.61
N GLY A 655 -18.82 32.32 9.01
CA GLY A 655 -17.85 31.73 8.10
C GLY A 655 -16.86 32.73 7.50
N VAL A 656 -16.80 33.96 8.00
CA VAL A 656 -15.80 34.93 7.57
C VAL A 656 -14.46 34.56 8.21
N THR A 657 -13.46 34.35 7.36
CA THR A 657 -12.10 33.94 7.74
C THR A 657 -11.23 35.13 8.12
N ASN A 658 -10.35 34.95 9.09
CA ASN A 658 -9.25 35.85 9.43
C ASN A 658 -7.94 35.05 9.51
N PRO A 659 -7.16 34.99 8.41
CA PRO A 659 -5.91 34.24 8.33
C PRO A 659 -4.84 34.67 9.34
N GLU A 660 -4.78 35.96 9.67
CA GLU A 660 -3.74 36.56 10.51
C GLU A 660 -4.10 36.50 12.01
N ALA A 661 -5.29 36.02 12.36
CA ALA A 661 -5.78 36.04 13.74
C ALA A 661 -4.89 35.27 14.74
N LEU A 662 -4.16 34.25 14.27
CA LEU A 662 -3.26 33.45 15.08
C LEU A 662 -1.80 33.95 15.04
N ASP A 663 -1.43 34.80 14.09
CA ASP A 663 -0.04 35.19 13.88
C ASP A 663 0.58 35.85 15.13
N PRO A 664 -0.09 36.76 15.86
CA PRO A 664 0.48 37.31 17.10
C PRO A 664 0.74 36.23 18.18
N TYR A 665 -0.11 35.21 18.26
CA TYR A 665 0.03 34.12 19.22
C TYR A 665 1.15 33.16 18.81
N LEU A 666 1.19 32.76 17.53
CA LEU A 666 2.19 31.84 17.00
C LEU A 666 3.58 32.50 16.94
N ASN A 667 3.68 33.76 16.54
CA ASN A 667 4.95 34.51 16.51
C ASN A 667 5.54 34.76 17.90
N ASN A 668 4.71 34.82 18.94
CA ASN A 668 5.20 34.85 20.32
C ASN A 668 5.87 33.52 20.72
N ALA A 669 5.47 32.39 20.14
CA ALA A 669 6.17 31.12 20.28
C ALA A 669 7.38 31.08 19.33
N TYR A 670 7.13 31.06 18.03
CA TYR A 670 8.13 30.95 16.99
C TYR A 670 7.96 32.05 15.95
N GLN A 671 9.00 32.84 15.72
CA GLN A 671 9.00 33.80 14.62
C GLN A 671 9.07 33.06 13.27
N ASP A 672 8.14 33.34 12.37
CA ASP A 672 8.07 32.90 10.96
C ASP A 672 8.05 31.38 10.67
N LYS A 673 8.14 30.54 11.69
CA LYS A 673 8.23 29.07 11.54
C LYS A 673 7.05 28.46 10.77
N PHE A 674 5.84 28.95 11.01
CA PHE A 674 4.61 28.40 10.42
C PHE A 674 4.35 28.90 8.98
N ASN A 675 5.31 29.61 8.39
CA ASN A 675 5.25 30.03 6.98
C ASN A 675 5.75 28.93 6.03
N ALA A 676 6.33 27.84 6.54
CA ALA A 676 6.79 26.71 5.74
C ALA A 676 6.41 25.37 6.39
N SER A 677 6.21 24.35 5.54
CA SER A 677 6.03 22.96 6.00
C SER A 677 7.30 22.43 6.66
N TYR A 678 7.16 21.59 7.68
CA TYR A 678 8.30 20.98 8.38
C TYR A 678 7.92 19.64 9.02
N VAL A 679 8.94 18.80 9.26
CA VAL A 679 8.85 17.62 10.11
C VAL A 679 9.91 17.75 11.20
N ARG A 680 9.58 17.43 12.45
CA ARG A 680 10.51 17.53 13.58
C ARG A 680 10.25 16.50 14.68
N ASP A 681 11.31 16.08 15.34
CA ASP A 681 11.27 15.26 16.55
C ASP A 681 10.48 15.96 17.67
N GLY A 682 9.54 15.23 18.28
CA GLY A 682 8.60 15.78 19.25
C GLY A 682 9.28 16.37 20.49
N PHE A 683 10.35 15.72 20.97
CA PHE A 683 11.11 16.23 22.12
C PHE A 683 11.79 17.57 21.82
N GLU A 684 12.23 17.81 20.58
CA GLU A 684 12.82 19.08 20.17
C GLU A 684 11.75 20.16 20.06
N GLU A 685 10.62 19.82 19.44
CA GLU A 685 9.47 20.71 19.30
C GLU A 685 8.97 21.21 20.66
N ILE A 686 8.90 20.31 21.63
CA ILE A 686 8.49 20.60 23.01
C ILE A 686 9.49 21.51 23.72
N ASN A 687 10.78 21.19 23.62
CA ASN A 687 11.84 21.98 24.25
C ASN A 687 11.90 23.40 23.71
N GLN A 688 11.75 23.58 22.39
CA GLN A 688 11.87 24.91 21.82
C GLN A 688 10.75 25.83 22.28
N GLN A 689 9.48 25.50 22.01
CA GLN A 689 8.35 26.33 22.43
C GLN A 689 7.04 25.58 22.66
N PHE A 690 6.82 24.42 22.03
CA PHE A 690 5.50 23.77 22.06
C PHE A 690 5.07 23.33 23.46
N GLY A 691 6.03 23.01 24.35
CA GLY A 691 5.72 22.71 25.75
C GLY A 691 5.36 23.95 26.58
N ALA A 692 5.71 25.16 26.12
CA ALA A 692 5.43 26.42 26.81
C ALA A 692 4.20 27.13 26.22
N VAL A 693 3.97 26.99 24.91
CA VAL A 693 2.87 27.58 24.15
C VAL A 693 2.27 26.51 23.24
N CYS A 694 0.97 26.26 23.34
CA CYS A 694 0.30 25.27 22.50
C CYS A 694 0.15 25.80 21.07
N THR A 695 1.06 25.46 20.17
CA THR A 695 0.99 25.94 18.77
C THR A 695 0.06 25.12 17.89
N LEU A 696 -0.45 23.98 18.38
CA LEU A 696 -1.49 23.17 17.75
C LEU A 696 -2.84 23.52 18.40
N VAL A 697 -3.45 24.60 17.92
CA VAL A 697 -4.56 25.26 18.63
C VAL A 697 -5.94 24.62 18.40
N ASN A 698 -6.05 23.62 17.53
CA ASN A 698 -7.33 23.02 17.14
C ASN A 698 -7.16 21.57 16.69
N ALA A 699 -7.95 20.65 17.27
CA ALA A 699 -7.90 19.22 16.95
C ALA A 699 -8.33 18.89 15.52
N SER A 700 -9.28 19.66 14.95
CA SER A 700 -9.73 19.49 13.56
C SER A 700 -8.63 19.73 12.53
N SER A 701 -7.54 20.41 12.91
CA SER A 701 -6.38 20.61 12.05
C SER A 701 -5.40 19.42 12.01
N LEU A 702 -5.66 18.35 12.77
CA LEU A 702 -4.68 17.29 13.04
C LEU A 702 -5.18 15.90 12.60
N LEU A 703 -4.29 15.14 11.95
CA LEU A 703 -4.34 13.69 11.92
C LEU A 703 -3.41 13.15 13.02
N ILE A 704 -3.82 12.10 13.73
CA ILE A 704 -3.08 11.54 14.87
C ILE A 704 -2.95 10.03 14.73
N ARG A 705 -1.77 9.49 15.05
CA ARG A 705 -1.56 8.04 15.18
C ARG A 705 -2.24 7.53 16.45
N LYS A 706 -3.19 6.61 16.29
CA LYS A 706 -4.00 6.03 17.36
C LYS A 706 -3.14 5.38 18.44
N SER A 707 -2.10 4.65 18.05
CA SER A 707 -1.19 4.00 18.98
C SER A 707 -0.41 4.99 19.88
N SER A 708 -0.26 6.27 19.49
CA SER A 708 0.41 7.28 20.31
C SER A 708 -0.51 7.96 21.34
N LEU A 709 -1.83 7.80 21.26
CA LEU A 709 -2.81 8.52 22.11
C LEU A 709 -2.80 8.16 23.59
N GLY A 710 -1.99 7.20 24.00
CA GLY A 710 -1.70 7.13 25.42
C GLY A 710 -2.81 6.52 26.28
N SER A 711 -2.65 6.74 27.58
CA SER A 711 -3.77 7.00 28.49
C SER A 711 -4.21 8.47 28.43
N ALA A 712 -3.68 9.27 27.49
CA ALA A 712 -3.88 10.71 27.47
C ALA A 712 -5.34 11.10 27.32
N LEU A 713 -6.12 10.39 26.51
CA LEU A 713 -7.56 10.64 26.39
C LEU A 713 -8.34 10.36 27.69
N ILE A 714 -7.83 9.48 28.55
CA ILE A 714 -8.40 9.23 29.89
C ILE A 714 -8.03 10.39 30.82
N ILE A 715 -6.76 10.78 30.83
CA ILE A 715 -6.26 11.87 31.69
C ILE A 715 -6.87 13.22 31.27
N ALA A 716 -7.01 13.46 29.96
CA ALA A 716 -7.60 14.67 29.38
C ALA A 716 -9.04 14.91 29.83
N GLN A 717 -9.80 13.85 30.17
CA GLN A 717 -11.15 14.02 30.74
C GLN A 717 -11.15 14.74 32.09
N THR A 718 -10.01 14.79 32.79
CA THR A 718 -9.85 15.58 34.03
C THR A 718 -9.59 17.07 33.78
N PHE A 719 -9.44 17.46 32.51
CA PHE A 719 -9.25 18.83 32.06
C PHE A 719 -10.56 19.38 31.47
N ARG A 720 -10.75 20.69 31.62
CA ARG A 720 -11.85 21.44 31.02
C ARG A 720 -11.42 22.21 29.78
N MET A 721 -10.16 22.63 29.69
CA MET A 721 -9.67 23.46 28.61
C MET A 721 -8.41 22.89 27.94
N ALA A 722 -7.35 22.58 28.69
CA ALA A 722 -6.04 22.23 28.13
C ALA A 722 -5.83 20.72 27.92
N GLY A 723 -6.90 19.93 27.89
CA GLY A 723 -6.81 18.47 27.75
C GLY A 723 -6.30 18.03 26.37
N ASP A 724 -6.53 18.83 25.34
CA ASP A 724 -6.03 18.63 23.98
C ASP A 724 -4.51 18.76 23.93
N TRP A 725 -3.96 19.81 24.57
CA TRP A 725 -2.52 20.03 24.65
C TRP A 725 -1.82 18.88 25.37
N LEU A 726 -2.40 18.35 26.44
CA LEU A 726 -1.89 17.15 27.10
C LEU A 726 -1.85 15.95 26.13
N VAL A 727 -2.91 15.75 25.33
CA VAL A 727 -2.97 14.67 24.34
C VAL A 727 -1.86 14.81 23.30
N TYR A 728 -1.65 16.02 22.79
CA TYR A 728 -0.58 16.28 21.82
C TYR A 728 0.80 16.05 22.43
N LEU A 729 1.02 16.51 23.68
CA LEU A 729 2.25 16.28 24.41
C LEU A 729 2.48 14.78 24.67
N GLU A 730 1.48 13.99 25.01
CA GLU A 730 1.70 12.53 25.15
C GLU A 730 2.07 11.90 23.79
N CYS A 731 1.38 12.28 22.71
CA CYS A 731 1.64 11.73 21.38
C CYS A 731 3.07 12.00 20.90
N LEU A 732 3.64 13.16 21.27
CA LEU A 732 4.99 13.57 20.88
C LEU A 732 6.10 13.01 21.79
N LYS A 733 5.77 12.26 22.84
CA LYS A 733 6.76 11.67 23.77
C LYS A 733 7.73 10.75 23.05
N ASN A 734 7.21 9.97 22.10
CA ASN A 734 7.95 8.99 21.31
C ASN A 734 7.65 9.13 19.81
N GLY A 735 7.56 10.36 19.30
CA GLY A 735 7.32 10.58 17.87
C GLY A 735 7.63 11.98 17.37
N LYS A 736 7.30 12.22 16.11
CA LYS A 736 7.52 13.44 15.35
C LYS A 736 6.20 14.17 15.10
N LEU A 737 6.32 15.48 14.90
CA LEU A 737 5.28 16.36 14.38
C LEU A 737 5.61 16.71 12.92
N SER A 738 4.64 16.49 12.02
CA SER A 738 4.61 17.04 10.68
C SER A 738 3.64 18.22 10.62
N TYR A 739 4.02 19.33 10.00
CA TYR A 739 3.18 20.49 9.76
C TYR A 739 3.22 20.86 8.28
N SER A 740 2.06 21.09 7.67
CA SER A 740 1.93 21.49 6.26
C SER A 740 1.21 22.81 6.10
N THR A 741 1.78 23.67 5.25
CA THR A 741 1.14 24.93 4.80
C THR A 741 0.34 24.78 3.51
N GLU A 742 0.35 23.60 2.89
CA GLU A 742 -0.29 23.31 1.58
C GLU A 742 -1.80 23.05 1.69
N THR A 743 -2.33 22.92 2.91
CA THR A 743 -3.75 22.75 3.19
C THR A 743 -4.15 23.49 4.47
N GLN A 744 -5.43 23.87 4.55
CA GLN A 744 -5.96 24.65 5.66
C GLN A 744 -7.12 23.94 6.36
N ASN A 745 -7.15 24.14 7.69
CA ASN A 745 -8.31 23.87 8.52
C ASN A 745 -8.90 25.20 9.00
N TYR A 746 -10.22 25.32 8.95
CA TYR A 746 -10.96 26.49 9.41
C TYR A 746 -11.51 26.21 10.81
N PHE A 747 -10.95 26.89 11.81
CA PHE A 747 -11.34 26.77 13.21
C PHE A 747 -12.34 27.86 13.58
N ARG A 748 -13.56 27.47 13.99
CA ARG A 748 -14.60 28.42 14.35
C ARG A 748 -14.41 28.97 15.76
N ARG A 749 -14.42 30.30 15.91
CA ARG A 749 -14.42 30.99 17.21
C ARG A 749 -15.67 31.85 17.38
N HIS A 750 -16.31 31.71 18.54
CA HIS A 750 -17.48 32.50 18.90
C HIS A 750 -17.61 32.71 20.42
N SER A 751 -18.46 33.66 20.83
CA SER A 751 -18.58 34.14 22.22
C SER A 751 -19.06 33.08 23.22
N GLN A 752 -19.70 32.01 22.75
CA GLN A 752 -20.16 30.90 23.59
C GLN A 752 -19.15 29.76 23.73
N SER A 753 -17.99 29.84 23.05
CA SER A 753 -16.94 28.80 23.13
C SER A 753 -16.43 28.61 24.56
N GLN A 754 -16.06 27.38 24.91
CA GLN A 754 -15.55 27.04 26.25
C GLN A 754 -14.24 27.77 26.57
N VAL A 755 -13.39 27.99 25.56
CA VAL A 755 -12.14 28.76 25.69
C VAL A 755 -12.42 30.16 26.21
N HIS A 756 -13.35 30.89 25.58
CA HIS A 756 -13.66 32.27 25.98
C HIS A 756 -14.23 32.37 27.41
N LYS A 757 -14.92 31.33 27.89
CA LYS A 757 -15.47 31.30 29.27
C LYS A 757 -14.42 30.99 30.34
N LEU A 758 -13.32 30.31 29.98
CA LEU A 758 -12.34 29.79 30.92
C LEU A 758 -11.02 30.56 30.91
N GLU A 759 -10.67 31.25 29.82
CA GLU A 759 -9.50 32.13 29.76
C GLU A 759 -9.47 33.10 30.96
N GLY A 760 -8.30 33.24 31.59
CA GLY A 760 -8.13 34.13 32.74
C GLY A 760 -8.86 33.68 34.03
N THR A 761 -9.40 32.46 34.13
CA THR A 761 -9.99 31.95 35.38
C THR A 761 -8.98 31.17 36.24
N GLU A 762 -9.31 30.79 37.48
CA GLU A 762 -8.42 29.92 38.27
C GLU A 762 -8.12 28.58 37.56
N THR A 763 -9.13 28.03 36.87
CA THR A 763 -9.01 26.76 36.14
C THR A 763 -7.96 26.86 35.04
N TYR A 764 -7.90 28.00 34.34
CA TYR A 764 -6.91 28.29 33.31
C TYR A 764 -5.48 28.14 33.85
N PHE A 765 -5.15 28.86 34.92
CA PHE A 765 -3.80 28.83 35.49
C PHE A 765 -3.44 27.47 36.12
N LYS A 766 -4.40 26.82 36.81
CA LYS A 766 -4.21 25.47 37.37
C LYS A 766 -3.96 24.42 36.28
N GLU A 767 -4.67 24.47 35.16
CA GLU A 767 -4.44 23.55 34.05
C GLU A 767 -3.12 23.83 33.32
N ARG A 768 -2.75 25.10 33.12
CA ARG A 768 -1.43 25.48 32.59
C ARG A 768 -0.29 24.97 33.47
N GLU A 769 -0.46 24.98 34.80
CA GLU A 769 0.50 24.39 35.72
C GLU A 769 0.59 22.87 35.55
N LYS A 770 -0.54 22.17 35.46
CA LYS A 770 -0.57 20.73 35.19
C LYS A 770 0.16 20.38 33.89
N ILE A 771 -0.02 21.17 32.83
CA ILE A 771 0.68 20.98 31.55
C ILE A 771 2.19 21.17 31.73
N THR A 772 2.62 22.28 32.33
CA THR A 772 4.06 22.53 32.49
C THR A 772 4.70 21.44 33.35
N ARG A 773 4.01 21.02 34.42
CA ARG A 773 4.44 19.90 35.26
C ARG A 773 4.56 18.61 34.47
N PHE A 774 3.55 18.28 33.66
CA PHE A 774 3.59 17.10 32.79
C PHE A 774 4.81 17.13 31.87
N VAL A 775 5.12 18.29 31.26
CA VAL A 775 6.29 18.43 30.40
C VAL A 775 7.58 18.13 31.18
N VAL A 776 7.79 18.78 32.33
CA VAL A 776 9.06 18.62 33.06
C VAL A 776 9.22 17.27 33.75
N GLU A 777 8.12 16.54 33.99
CA GLU A 777 8.11 15.18 34.52
C GLU A 777 8.35 14.11 33.43
N ASN A 778 8.01 14.40 32.16
CA ASN A 778 8.07 13.42 31.08
C ASN A 778 9.14 13.71 30.02
N TYR A 779 9.69 14.92 30.00
CA TYR A 779 10.70 15.35 29.05
C TYR A 779 11.94 15.86 29.78
N SER A 780 13.10 15.55 29.21
CA SER A 780 14.31 16.25 29.58
C SER A 780 14.28 17.64 28.94
N VAL A 781 14.14 18.67 29.77
CA VAL A 781 13.94 20.06 29.34
C VAL A 781 15.21 20.89 29.48
N ASP A 782 15.38 21.90 28.62
CA ASP A 782 16.44 22.89 28.81
C ASP A 782 16.04 24.04 29.77
N ARG A 783 17.01 24.84 30.20
CA ARG A 783 16.72 26.00 31.07
C ARG A 783 15.99 27.14 30.34
N ASN A 784 16.13 27.23 29.03
CA ASN A 784 15.48 28.29 28.24
C ASN A 784 13.97 28.03 28.12
N PHE A 785 13.56 26.77 28.01
CA PHE A 785 12.20 26.29 28.09
C PHE A 785 11.53 26.77 29.37
N LEU A 786 12.13 26.52 30.54
CA LEU A 786 11.57 26.95 31.83
C LEU A 786 11.42 28.47 31.90
N ARG A 787 12.45 29.22 31.49
CA ARG A 787 12.39 30.69 31.42
C ARG A 787 11.23 31.16 30.54
N LYS A 788 11.04 30.53 29.39
CA LYS A 788 9.96 30.87 28.46
C LYS A 788 8.59 30.50 29.03
N ALA A 789 8.42 29.29 29.57
CA ALA A 789 7.16 28.86 30.19
C ALA A 789 6.73 29.81 31.31
N PHE A 790 7.68 30.23 32.15
CA PHE A 790 7.43 31.19 33.22
C PHE A 790 7.14 32.60 32.70
N SER A 791 7.87 33.07 31.68
CA SER A 791 7.60 34.36 31.05
C SER A 791 6.21 34.41 30.41
N VAL A 792 5.78 33.33 29.76
CA VAL A 792 4.45 33.23 29.14
C VAL A 792 3.35 33.28 30.19
N ILE A 793 3.49 32.53 31.29
CA ILE A 793 2.44 32.52 32.34
C ILE A 793 2.38 33.85 33.10
N ASP A 794 3.51 34.54 33.29
CA ASP A 794 3.54 35.88 33.89
C ASP A 794 2.81 36.91 33.02
N HIS A 795 3.04 36.85 31.71
CA HIS A 795 2.35 37.73 30.75
C HIS A 795 0.84 37.49 30.77
N GLU A 796 0.41 36.22 30.74
CA GLU A 796 -1.00 35.87 30.79
C GLU A 796 -1.65 36.26 32.13
N TRP A 797 -0.95 36.11 33.26
CA TRP A 797 -1.43 36.58 34.56
C TRP A 797 -1.63 38.10 34.59
N SER A 798 -0.70 38.85 34.01
CA SER A 798 -0.82 40.31 33.89
C SER A 798 -2.01 40.72 33.02
N ARG A 799 -2.19 40.06 31.87
CA ARG A 799 -3.30 40.29 30.92
C ARG A 799 -4.68 40.11 31.55
N PHE A 800 -4.83 39.14 32.47
CA PHE A 800 -6.08 38.83 33.15
C PHE A 800 -6.14 39.33 34.61
N SER A 801 -5.28 40.27 35.00
CA SER A 801 -5.20 40.79 36.37
C SER A 801 -6.53 41.31 36.94
N TYR A 802 -7.40 41.85 36.10
CA TYR A 802 -8.75 42.30 36.47
C TYR A 802 -9.68 41.19 36.97
N MET A 803 -9.38 39.91 36.68
CA MET A 803 -10.16 38.74 37.12
C MET A 803 -9.68 38.15 38.46
N HIS A 804 -8.62 38.69 39.06
CA HIS A 804 -7.88 38.05 40.15
C HIS A 804 -7.63 38.95 41.37
N SER A 805 -8.61 39.79 41.73
CA SER A 805 -8.47 40.68 42.88
C SER A 805 -8.16 39.93 44.18
N GLY A 806 -7.03 40.29 44.81
CA GLY A 806 -6.61 39.75 46.11
C GLY A 806 -5.98 38.34 46.07
N ARG A 807 -5.54 37.85 44.91
CA ARG A 807 -4.84 36.56 44.79
C ARG A 807 -3.47 36.68 44.14
N GLU A 808 -2.63 35.69 44.41
CA GLU A 808 -1.29 35.59 43.84
C GLU A 808 -1.18 34.40 42.88
N LEU A 809 -0.42 34.57 41.80
CA LEU A 809 -0.19 33.52 40.80
C LEU A 809 0.39 32.24 41.42
N LYS A 810 1.24 32.38 42.45
CA LYS A 810 1.92 31.24 43.11
C LYS A 810 0.97 30.20 43.70
N ASP A 811 -0.26 30.59 44.02
CA ASP A 811 -1.30 29.72 44.58
C ASP A 811 -1.96 28.84 43.51
N LEU A 812 -1.85 29.23 42.23
CA LEU A 812 -2.44 28.55 41.09
C LEU A 812 -1.38 27.92 40.16
N TYR A 813 -0.17 28.48 40.16
CA TYR A 813 0.96 28.05 39.35
C TYR A 813 2.27 28.22 40.15
N SER A 814 2.81 27.12 40.66
CA SER A 814 4.01 27.13 41.51
C SER A 814 5.28 26.91 40.68
N LYS A 815 5.96 28.00 40.33
CA LYS A 815 7.23 27.96 39.59
C LYS A 815 8.33 27.17 40.32
N SER A 816 8.46 27.39 41.64
CA SER A 816 9.46 26.69 42.46
C SER A 816 9.23 25.19 42.54
N ARG A 817 7.96 24.74 42.51
CA ARG A 817 7.63 23.31 42.40
C ARG A 817 8.04 22.75 41.05
N ILE A 818 7.70 23.44 39.96
CA ILE A 818 8.04 23.02 38.60
C ILE A 818 9.57 22.94 38.42
N GLU A 819 10.33 23.94 38.89
CA GLU A 819 11.79 23.91 38.83
C GLU A 819 12.39 22.72 39.57
N LYS A 820 11.86 22.39 40.76
CA LYS A 820 12.33 21.24 41.55
C LYS A 820 12.02 19.89 40.90
N GLN A 821 10.93 19.80 40.13
CA GLN A 821 10.53 18.58 39.44
C GLN A 821 11.21 18.42 38.08
N ALA A 822 11.85 19.47 37.55
CA ALA A 822 12.37 19.45 36.20
C ALA A 822 13.62 18.57 36.04
N SER A 823 13.52 17.58 35.15
CA SER A 823 14.67 16.87 34.62
C SER A 823 15.40 17.75 33.61
N LEU A 824 16.40 18.50 34.06
CA LEU A 824 17.19 19.35 33.18
C LEU A 824 18.09 18.50 32.28
N ARG A 825 18.20 18.88 30.99
CA ARG A 825 19.25 18.35 30.11
C ARG A 825 20.62 18.77 30.66
N VAL A 826 21.47 17.79 30.99
CA VAL A 826 22.85 18.03 31.45
C VAL A 826 23.80 17.18 30.61
N GLU A 827 24.89 17.81 30.15
CA GLU A 827 26.01 17.26 29.37
C GLU A 827 25.65 16.58 28.03
N LYS A 828 26.26 17.08 26.95
CA LYS A 828 26.26 16.39 25.65
C LYS A 828 27.24 15.23 25.71
N LYS A 829 26.77 14.05 26.09
CA LYS A 829 27.50 12.79 25.91
C LYS A 829 27.27 12.27 24.50
N HIS A 830 28.31 11.75 23.87
CA HIS A 830 28.25 11.12 22.56
C HIS A 830 28.43 9.62 22.67
N VAL A 831 27.37 8.86 22.46
CA VAL A 831 27.38 7.40 22.43
C VAL A 831 27.47 6.92 20.99
N ALA A 832 28.41 6.03 20.69
CA ALA A 832 28.42 5.33 19.41
C ALA A 832 28.12 3.84 19.59
N LEU A 833 27.21 3.32 18.77
CA LEU A 833 26.84 1.91 18.73
C LEU A 833 27.39 1.30 17.45
N TYR A 834 27.74 0.01 17.48
CA TYR A 834 27.86 -0.78 16.26
C TYR A 834 26.78 -1.85 16.24
N VAL A 835 25.96 -1.84 15.17
CA VAL A 835 24.82 -2.75 14.99
C VAL A 835 24.85 -3.25 13.57
N HIS A 836 25.20 -4.53 13.40
CA HIS A 836 25.52 -5.07 12.08
C HIS A 836 24.35 -4.96 11.07
N GLY A 837 23.18 -5.44 11.46
CA GLY A 837 22.01 -5.55 10.61
C GLY A 837 21.12 -4.31 10.51
N MET A 838 21.54 -3.14 10.99
CA MET A 838 20.67 -1.95 11.13
C MET A 838 19.92 -1.56 9.84
N MET A 839 20.51 -1.84 8.67
CA MET A 839 19.98 -1.47 7.35
C MET A 839 19.19 -2.58 6.64
N PHE A 840 19.19 -3.83 7.14
CA PHE A 840 18.59 -4.97 6.40
C PHE A 840 17.98 -6.08 7.27
N SER A 841 18.23 -6.10 8.59
CA SER A 841 17.78 -7.13 9.53
C SER A 841 16.63 -6.65 10.40
N LYS A 842 15.59 -7.50 10.56
CA LYS A 842 14.49 -7.32 11.51
C LYS A 842 14.72 -8.13 12.79
N GLY A 843 15.92 -8.02 13.36
CA GLY A 843 16.31 -8.71 14.59
C GLY A 843 15.98 -7.95 15.87
N GLY A 844 16.07 -8.66 17.00
CA GLY A 844 15.80 -8.09 18.33
C GLY A 844 16.83 -7.04 18.76
N ILE A 845 18.10 -7.23 18.37
CA ILE A 845 19.22 -6.33 18.71
C ILE A 845 19.03 -4.99 18.00
N GLU A 846 18.76 -5.03 16.70
CA GLU A 846 18.55 -3.83 15.87
C GLU A 846 17.38 -3.00 16.40
N ARG A 847 16.29 -3.66 16.83
CA ARG A 847 15.14 -2.99 17.44
C ARG A 847 15.51 -2.30 18.75
N LEU A 848 16.19 -3.00 19.65
CA LEU A 848 16.59 -2.45 20.95
C LEU A 848 17.62 -1.33 20.81
N ALA A 849 18.54 -1.43 19.85
CA ALA A 849 19.52 -0.38 19.58
C ALA A 849 18.86 0.88 19.02
N ALA A 850 17.88 0.75 18.12
CA ALA A 850 17.08 1.88 17.65
C ALA A 850 16.30 2.54 18.81
N GLN A 851 15.68 1.73 19.67
CA GLN A 851 14.94 2.20 20.85
C GLN A 851 15.83 2.92 21.84
N LEU A 852 16.98 2.34 22.19
CA LEU A 852 17.98 2.97 23.07
C LEU A 852 18.48 4.29 22.46
N SER A 853 18.83 4.29 21.17
CA SER A 853 19.32 5.49 20.48
C SER A 853 18.29 6.63 20.53
N ASN A 854 17.03 6.33 20.23
CA ASN A 854 15.93 7.30 20.28
C ASN A 854 15.72 7.84 21.70
N HIS A 855 15.82 6.97 22.70
CA HIS A 855 15.72 7.36 24.10
C HIS A 855 16.86 8.31 24.50
N LEU A 856 18.11 7.95 24.19
CA LEU A 856 19.29 8.77 24.54
C LEU A 856 19.25 10.16 23.89
N VAL A 857 18.90 10.27 22.60
CA VAL A 857 18.76 11.60 21.97
C VAL A 857 17.63 12.43 22.58
N SER A 858 16.55 11.80 23.03
CA SER A 858 15.45 12.50 23.73
C SER A 858 15.89 13.09 25.08
N LYS A 859 16.88 12.48 25.73
CA LYS A 859 17.57 12.98 26.94
C LYS A 859 18.57 14.11 26.64
N GLY A 860 18.88 14.35 25.36
CA GLY A 860 19.82 15.37 24.90
C GLY A 860 21.23 14.85 24.60
N TRP A 861 21.42 13.54 24.50
CA TRP A 861 22.70 12.93 24.15
C TRP A 861 22.88 12.92 22.63
N GLU A 862 24.13 12.89 22.17
CA GLU A 862 24.47 12.68 20.75
C GLU A 862 24.63 11.17 20.52
N VAL A 863 24.04 10.63 19.45
CA VAL A 863 24.08 9.19 19.17
C VAL A 863 24.51 8.94 17.73
N THR A 864 25.43 8.01 17.53
CA THR A 864 25.84 7.53 16.21
C THR A 864 25.76 6.01 16.14
N ILE A 865 25.12 5.47 15.11
CA ILE A 865 25.07 4.03 14.86
C ILE A 865 25.93 3.72 13.65
N PHE A 866 27.01 2.98 13.84
CA PHE A 866 27.79 2.38 12.77
C PHE A 866 27.21 1.02 12.39
N CYS A 867 27.21 0.69 11.10
CA CYS A 867 26.64 -0.57 10.61
C CYS A 867 27.30 -1.04 9.30
N ARG A 868 26.88 -2.22 8.83
CA ARG A 868 27.33 -2.78 7.56
C ARG A 868 26.85 -1.94 6.37
N VAL A 869 27.70 -1.82 5.35
CA VAL A 869 27.29 -1.28 4.05
C VAL A 869 26.18 -2.16 3.43
N SER A 870 25.10 -1.52 2.97
CA SER A 870 23.92 -2.16 2.41
C SER A 870 23.38 -1.33 1.25
N GLU A 871 22.62 -1.94 0.34
CA GLU A 871 21.88 -1.26 -0.72
C GLU A 871 20.71 -0.41 -0.17
N SER A 872 20.21 -0.76 1.03
CA SER A 872 19.16 0.03 1.68
C SER A 872 19.67 1.43 2.05
N LEU A 873 18.87 2.45 1.74
CA LEU A 873 19.18 3.85 2.07
C LEU A 873 18.72 4.25 3.47
N TYR A 874 17.86 3.45 4.12
CA TYR A 874 17.25 3.78 5.40
C TYR A 874 17.35 2.61 6.39
N PRO A 875 17.44 2.89 7.70
CA PRO A 875 17.43 1.86 8.73
C PRO A 875 16.08 1.12 8.75
N ILE A 876 16.12 -0.17 9.11
CA ILE A 876 14.93 -1.03 9.15
C ILE A 876 13.99 -0.65 10.29
N TYR A 877 14.57 -0.26 11.43
CA TYR A 877 13.83 0.25 12.58
C TYR A 877 13.89 1.78 12.61
N PRO A 878 12.77 2.44 12.91
CA PRO A 878 12.70 3.90 12.90
C PRO A 878 13.63 4.51 13.95
N VAL A 879 14.43 5.49 13.52
CA VAL A 879 15.25 6.33 14.40
C VAL A 879 14.96 7.81 14.14
N TYR A 880 15.10 8.63 15.19
CA TYR A 880 14.96 10.08 15.08
C TYR A 880 16.01 10.69 14.16
N ASP A 881 15.73 11.87 13.61
CA ASP A 881 16.65 12.56 12.69
C ASP A 881 17.94 12.99 13.42
N ALA A 882 17.85 13.18 14.74
CA ALA A 882 19.00 13.41 15.61
C ALA A 882 19.95 12.20 15.75
N VAL A 883 19.55 10.98 15.38
CA VAL A 883 20.40 9.77 15.42
C VAL A 883 21.15 9.65 14.11
N LYS A 884 22.49 9.72 14.16
CA LYS A 884 23.32 9.58 12.95
C LYS A 884 23.59 8.10 12.63
N VAL A 885 22.99 7.56 11.58
CA VAL A 885 23.29 6.21 11.09
C VAL A 885 24.35 6.27 9.98
N THR A 886 25.44 5.52 10.12
CA THR A 886 26.61 5.56 9.22
C THR A 886 27.03 4.15 8.78
N PRO A 887 26.60 3.68 7.59
CA PRO A 887 27.07 2.43 7.00
C PRO A 887 28.52 2.58 6.52
N ASN A 888 29.47 1.89 7.18
CA ASN A 888 30.89 2.05 6.88
C ASN A 888 31.73 0.78 7.05
N PHE A 889 31.08 -0.36 7.30
CA PHE A 889 31.75 -1.64 7.51
C PHE A 889 31.42 -2.61 6.37
N ASP A 890 32.44 -3.01 5.61
CA ASP A 890 32.36 -3.99 4.54
C ASP A 890 33.09 -5.27 4.97
N GLU A 891 32.33 -6.35 5.14
CA GLU A 891 32.84 -7.66 5.58
C GLU A 891 33.76 -8.31 4.56
N THR A 892 33.68 -7.93 3.28
CA THR A 892 34.55 -8.47 2.23
C THR A 892 35.97 -7.93 2.33
N ASN A 893 36.19 -6.84 3.09
CA ASN A 893 37.50 -6.23 3.31
C ASN A 893 37.67 -5.73 4.75
N LEU A 894 37.81 -6.68 5.69
CA LEU A 894 37.91 -6.41 7.13
C LEU A 894 39.03 -5.41 7.47
N ALA A 895 40.22 -5.55 6.90
CA ALA A 895 41.36 -4.66 7.22
C ALA A 895 41.04 -3.19 6.90
N LYS A 896 40.42 -2.92 5.73
CA LYS A 896 39.98 -1.57 5.36
C LYS A 896 38.85 -1.09 6.26
N SER A 897 37.90 -1.97 6.60
CA SER A 897 36.75 -1.66 7.45
C SER A 897 37.17 -1.29 8.88
N ILE A 898 38.13 -2.00 9.46
CA ILE A 898 38.72 -1.68 10.78
C ILE A 898 39.32 -0.27 10.78
N ILE A 899 40.12 0.08 9.76
CA ILE A 899 40.72 1.42 9.63
C ILE A 899 39.64 2.48 9.45
N THR A 900 38.61 2.20 8.65
CA THR A 900 37.52 3.12 8.36
C THR A 900 36.68 3.40 9.60
N LEU A 901 36.30 2.35 10.33
CA LEU A 901 35.57 2.45 11.59
C LEU A 901 36.40 3.19 12.66
N ARG A 902 37.69 2.88 12.80
CA ARG A 902 38.59 3.59 13.73
C ARG A 902 38.65 5.09 13.43
N LYS A 903 38.81 5.47 12.16
CA LYS A 903 38.78 6.88 11.74
C LYS A 903 37.44 7.54 12.06
N ALA A 904 36.35 6.82 11.82
CA ALA A 904 35.00 7.32 12.11
C ALA A 904 34.81 7.58 13.61
N ILE A 905 35.19 6.63 14.48
CA ILE A 905 35.16 6.77 15.95
C ILE A 905 35.95 8.02 16.39
N LEU A 906 37.20 8.15 15.95
CA LEU A 906 38.07 9.28 16.32
C LEU A 906 37.55 10.62 15.81
N SER A 907 37.04 10.67 14.57
CA SER A 907 36.52 11.91 13.98
C SER A 907 35.20 12.38 14.61
N THR A 908 34.45 11.43 15.18
CA THR A 908 33.13 11.69 15.78
C THR A 908 33.24 12.19 17.22
N LYS A 909 34.40 12.03 17.89
CA LYS A 909 34.62 12.41 19.31
C LYS A 909 33.64 11.73 20.27
N VAL A 910 33.54 10.42 20.11
CA VAL A 910 32.66 9.57 20.91
C VAL A 910 33.18 9.45 22.36
N ASP A 911 32.28 9.52 23.35
CA ASP A 911 32.59 9.30 24.77
C ASP A 911 32.57 7.83 25.19
N VAL A 912 31.76 7.00 24.52
CA VAL A 912 31.74 5.53 24.71
C VAL A 912 31.33 4.80 23.43
N PHE A 913 31.99 3.69 23.13
CA PHE A 913 31.66 2.83 21.99
C PHE A 913 31.08 1.48 22.44
N ILE A 914 29.93 1.11 21.87
CA ILE A 914 29.15 -0.06 22.28
C ILE A 914 28.88 -0.96 21.06
N PRO A 915 29.76 -1.92 20.76
CA PRO A 915 29.45 -2.96 19.79
C PRO A 915 28.41 -3.94 20.34
N MET A 916 27.21 -3.95 19.73
CA MET A 916 26.12 -4.87 20.04
C MET A 916 26.08 -5.99 18.99
N LEU A 917 26.64 -7.15 19.34
CA LEU A 917 26.85 -8.27 18.42
C LEU A 917 26.62 -9.62 19.12
N SER A 918 26.77 -10.71 18.38
CA SER A 918 26.63 -12.07 18.89
C SER A 918 27.58 -13.09 18.26
N GLU A 919 28.49 -12.68 17.38
CA GLU A 919 29.27 -13.57 16.52
C GLU A 919 30.70 -13.08 16.27
N TRP A 920 31.46 -13.80 15.43
CA TRP A 920 32.89 -13.58 15.13
C TRP A 920 33.27 -12.14 14.73
N LEU A 921 32.31 -11.35 14.23
CA LEU A 921 32.50 -9.93 13.90
C LEU A 921 32.83 -9.05 15.12
N PHE A 922 32.67 -9.56 16.35
CA PHE A 922 33.07 -8.85 17.56
C PHE A 922 34.53 -8.41 17.53
N ASP A 923 35.46 -9.32 17.21
CA ASP A 923 36.89 -9.05 17.33
C ASP A 923 37.37 -7.91 16.40
N PRO A 924 37.08 -7.89 15.09
CA PRO A 924 37.50 -6.79 14.22
C PRO A 924 36.81 -5.45 14.57
N VAL A 925 35.57 -5.48 15.04
CA VAL A 925 34.85 -4.25 15.45
C VAL A 925 35.44 -3.67 16.74
N VAL A 926 35.74 -4.52 17.73
CA VAL A 926 36.42 -4.12 18.96
C VAL A 926 37.84 -3.65 18.67
N GLU A 927 38.56 -4.34 17.78
CA GLU A 927 39.91 -3.94 17.34
C GLU A 927 39.92 -2.52 16.76
N ALA A 928 38.90 -2.13 16.00
CA ALA A 928 38.79 -0.78 15.46
C ALA A 928 38.80 0.30 16.55
N ALA A 929 38.20 0.02 17.72
CA ALA A 929 38.15 0.94 18.85
C ALA A 929 39.38 0.89 19.77
N GLN A 930 40.19 -0.17 19.71
CA GLN A 930 41.39 -0.28 20.53
C GLN A 930 42.39 0.85 20.27
N HIS A 931 43.06 1.28 21.34
CA HIS A 931 44.07 2.35 21.34
C HIS A 931 43.56 3.72 20.85
N THR A 932 42.24 3.92 20.77
CA THR A 932 41.64 5.23 20.46
C THR A 932 41.51 6.12 21.70
N GLY A 933 41.57 5.55 22.91
CA GLY A 933 41.25 6.22 24.16
C GLY A 933 39.76 6.31 24.48
N VAL A 934 38.89 5.82 23.58
CA VAL A 934 37.44 5.73 23.80
C VAL A 934 37.14 4.43 24.56
N PRO A 935 36.40 4.48 25.69
CA PRO A 935 36.02 3.28 26.43
C PRO A 935 35.04 2.42 25.63
N VAL A 936 35.17 1.10 25.76
CA VAL A 936 34.41 0.09 25.00
C VAL A 936 33.57 -0.79 25.91
N ILE A 937 32.26 -0.87 25.62
CA ILE A 937 31.34 -1.82 26.24
C ILE A 937 30.98 -2.90 25.23
N VAL A 938 31.54 -4.11 25.36
CA VAL A 938 31.15 -5.23 24.50
C VAL A 938 29.80 -5.78 24.94
N SER A 939 28.81 -5.82 24.05
CA SER A 939 27.42 -6.14 24.40
C SER A 939 26.95 -7.40 23.67
N GLU A 940 26.96 -8.54 24.37
CA GLU A 940 26.62 -9.84 23.81
C GLU A 940 25.15 -10.20 24.05
N HIS A 941 24.43 -10.56 22.98
CA HIS A 941 22.97 -10.78 23.02
C HIS A 941 22.52 -12.24 22.77
N ASN A 942 23.43 -13.21 22.84
CA ASN A 942 23.12 -14.62 22.57
C ASN A 942 23.54 -15.54 23.74
N ASP A 943 23.21 -16.82 23.64
CA ASP A 943 23.68 -17.84 24.59
C ASP A 943 25.21 -18.02 24.47
N PRO A 944 26.00 -17.69 25.52
CA PRO A 944 27.46 -17.72 25.46
C PRO A 944 28.06 -19.09 25.12
N TRP A 945 27.45 -20.18 25.60
CA TRP A 945 27.99 -21.52 25.38
C TRP A 945 27.66 -22.00 23.97
N LYS A 946 26.48 -21.65 23.45
CA LYS A 946 26.13 -22.03 22.09
C LYS A 946 26.96 -21.29 21.05
N ILE A 947 27.23 -20.00 21.25
CA ILE A 947 28.10 -19.27 20.32
C ILE A 947 29.54 -19.80 20.35
N GLN A 948 30.02 -20.30 21.50
CA GLN A 948 31.33 -20.94 21.61
C GLN A 948 31.42 -22.25 20.82
N GLU A 949 30.29 -22.97 20.71
CA GLU A 949 30.18 -24.16 19.87
C GLU A 949 30.16 -23.80 18.37
N LEU A 950 29.53 -22.68 18.00
CA LEU A 950 29.20 -22.37 16.60
C LEU A 950 30.17 -21.43 15.89
N TRP A 951 30.68 -20.39 16.55
CA TRP A 951 31.27 -19.21 15.86
C TRP A 951 32.66 -18.78 16.33
N TRP A 952 33.07 -19.07 17.55
CA TRP A 952 34.39 -18.71 18.11
C TRP A 952 34.77 -19.65 19.25
N SER A 953 36.06 -19.93 19.44
CA SER A 953 36.48 -20.70 20.62
C SER A 953 36.36 -19.88 21.90
N GLU A 954 36.26 -20.55 23.04
CA GLU A 954 36.29 -19.92 24.36
C GLU A 954 37.50 -18.97 24.52
N GLU A 955 38.69 -19.41 24.07
CA GLU A 955 39.91 -18.60 24.11
C GLU A 955 39.79 -17.31 23.27
N GLN A 956 39.26 -17.41 22.04
CA GLN A 956 39.04 -16.25 21.17
C GLN A 956 38.05 -15.26 21.81
N ARG A 957 36.99 -15.78 22.43
CA ARG A 957 36.00 -14.98 23.14
C ARG A 957 36.59 -14.22 24.31
N ILE A 958 37.27 -14.93 25.21
CA ILE A 958 37.93 -14.34 26.38
C ILE A 958 38.96 -13.29 25.95
N LYS A 959 39.76 -13.58 24.91
CA LYS A 959 40.75 -12.63 24.39
C LYS A 959 40.10 -11.36 23.82
N CYS A 960 38.99 -11.48 23.10
CA CYS A 960 38.25 -10.33 22.60
C CYS A 960 37.67 -9.50 23.75
N PHE A 961 37.03 -10.15 24.74
CA PHE A 961 36.40 -9.46 25.86
C PHE A 961 37.41 -8.82 26.81
N GLY A 962 38.61 -9.38 26.94
CA GLY A 962 39.71 -8.77 27.68
C GLY A 962 40.15 -7.41 27.13
N LYS A 963 39.83 -7.11 25.87
CA LYS A 963 40.10 -5.81 25.22
C LYS A 963 39.13 -4.70 25.61
N ALA A 964 38.01 -5.04 26.26
CA ALA A 964 36.95 -4.10 26.61
C ALA A 964 37.13 -3.53 28.03
N ASP A 965 36.54 -2.36 28.26
CA ASP A 965 36.46 -1.72 29.57
C ASP A 965 35.30 -2.29 30.39
N ALA A 966 34.20 -2.63 29.73
CA ALA A 966 33.07 -3.33 30.33
C ALA A 966 32.49 -4.42 29.40
N ILE A 967 31.88 -5.44 30.00
CA ILE A 967 31.28 -6.58 29.32
C ILE A 967 29.80 -6.64 29.70
N HIS A 968 28.92 -6.36 28.74
CA HIS A 968 27.49 -6.47 28.94
C HIS A 968 26.96 -7.87 28.57
N LEU A 969 26.25 -8.50 29.50
CA LEU A 969 25.52 -9.76 29.32
C LEU A 969 24.04 -9.60 29.71
N LEU A 970 23.18 -10.42 29.12
CA LEU A 970 21.74 -10.32 29.32
C LEU A 970 21.23 -10.87 30.66
N LEU A 971 21.88 -11.90 31.19
CA LEU A 971 21.40 -12.69 32.33
C LEU A 971 22.54 -12.97 33.31
N ASN A 972 22.23 -13.00 34.62
CA ASN A 972 23.22 -13.29 35.67
C ASN A 972 23.94 -14.62 35.43
N LYS A 973 23.21 -15.67 35.00
CA LYS A 973 23.78 -16.98 34.70
C LYS A 973 24.91 -16.94 33.66
N PHE A 974 24.87 -15.98 32.73
CA PHE A 974 25.88 -15.88 31.68
C PHE A 974 27.25 -15.44 32.21
N THR A 975 27.35 -14.94 33.44
CA THR A 975 28.63 -14.68 34.12
C THR A 975 29.47 -15.95 34.26
N GLU A 976 28.84 -17.12 34.39
CA GLU A 976 29.51 -18.42 34.46
C GLU A 976 30.25 -18.80 33.17
N SER A 977 30.00 -18.08 32.06
CA SER A 977 30.71 -18.25 30.79
C SER A 977 32.05 -17.49 30.72
N LEU A 978 32.42 -16.76 31.78
CA LEU A 978 33.62 -15.93 31.83
C LEU A 978 34.54 -16.34 32.98
N PRO A 979 35.86 -16.19 32.82
CA PRO A 979 36.81 -16.42 33.88
C PRO A 979 36.75 -15.30 34.94
N GLN A 980 37.22 -15.60 36.15
CA GLN A 980 37.10 -14.73 37.33
C GLN A 980 37.69 -13.33 37.12
N ASP A 981 38.77 -13.20 36.35
CA ASP A 981 39.47 -11.94 36.06
C ASP A 981 38.69 -10.98 35.15
N LEU A 982 37.65 -11.47 34.45
CA LEU A 982 36.77 -10.63 33.64
C LEU A 982 35.47 -10.26 34.37
N LEU A 983 35.14 -10.91 35.49
CA LEU A 983 33.87 -10.69 36.19
C LEU A 983 33.72 -9.27 36.75
N ASP A 984 34.83 -8.63 37.14
CA ASP A 984 34.84 -7.24 37.63
C ASP A 984 34.44 -6.22 36.55
N LYS A 985 34.44 -6.62 35.28
CA LYS A 985 34.03 -5.78 34.14
C LYS A 985 32.57 -6.00 33.74
N VAL A 986 31.85 -6.94 34.37
CA VAL A 986 30.54 -7.38 33.86
C VAL A 986 29.39 -6.45 34.28
N LEU A 987 28.51 -6.17 33.32
CA LEU A 987 27.26 -5.43 33.48
C LEU A 987 26.10 -6.34 33.05
N ILE A 988 25.08 -6.49 33.89
CA ILE A 988 23.90 -7.31 33.58
C ILE A 988 22.71 -6.43 33.21
N ILE A 989 22.37 -6.38 31.92
CA ILE A 989 21.24 -5.57 31.42
C ILE A 989 20.31 -6.44 30.55
N PRO A 990 19.20 -6.91 31.12
CA PRO A 990 18.22 -7.71 30.38
C PRO A 990 17.64 -6.94 29.18
N ASN A 991 17.21 -7.66 28.13
CA ASN A 991 16.43 -7.08 27.03
C ASN A 991 15.12 -6.45 27.56
N GLY A 992 14.74 -5.30 26.99
CA GLY A 992 13.53 -4.58 27.36
C GLY A 992 12.27 -4.99 26.57
N VAL A 993 11.10 -4.85 27.19
CA VAL A 993 9.79 -5.13 26.59
C VAL A 993 8.80 -3.98 26.80
N ASN A 994 7.94 -3.74 25.80
CA ASN A 994 6.80 -2.84 25.92
C ASN A 994 5.70 -3.50 26.73
N LEU A 995 5.21 -2.81 27.77
CA LEU A 995 4.12 -3.31 28.59
C LEU A 995 2.77 -2.88 28.01
N PRO A 996 1.81 -3.80 27.78
CA PRO A 996 0.49 -3.45 27.31
C PRO A 996 -0.31 -2.74 28.41
N ARG A 997 -1.10 -1.73 28.03
CA ARG A 997 -1.91 -0.95 28.99
C ARG A 997 -3.12 -1.71 29.54
N HIS A 998 -3.68 -2.64 28.76
CA HIS A 998 -4.85 -3.44 29.15
C HIS A 998 -4.67 -4.88 28.71
N LEU A 999 -4.95 -5.80 29.63
CA LEU A 999 -5.06 -7.24 29.36
C LEU A 999 -6.50 -7.53 28.86
N ALA A 1000 -6.64 -8.35 27.81
CA ALA A 1000 -7.96 -8.63 27.22
C ALA A 1000 -8.77 -9.67 27.98
N ASN A 1001 -10.10 -9.58 27.84
CA ASN A 1001 -11.04 -10.63 28.21
C ASN A 1001 -12.35 -10.53 27.37
N PRO A 1002 -12.82 -11.59 26.66
CA PRO A 1002 -12.31 -12.97 26.58
C PRO A 1002 -11.35 -13.25 25.41
N ARG A 1003 -10.45 -14.22 25.63
CA ARG A 1003 -9.41 -14.69 24.68
C ARG A 1003 -9.88 -15.90 23.86
N THR A 1004 -9.26 -16.11 22.71
CA THR A 1004 -9.48 -17.29 21.84
C THR A 1004 -8.71 -18.51 22.36
N LYS A 1005 -9.21 -19.72 22.08
CA LYS A 1005 -8.54 -21.00 22.42
C LYS A 1005 -7.36 -21.28 21.48
N THR A 1006 -6.36 -20.41 21.54
CA THR A 1006 -5.18 -20.44 20.66
C THR A 1006 -3.91 -20.53 21.50
N ILE A 1007 -3.05 -21.49 21.17
CA ILE A 1007 -1.68 -21.60 21.67
C ILE A 1007 -0.76 -20.99 20.61
N LEU A 1008 -0.01 -19.96 21.00
CA LEU A 1008 0.76 -19.12 20.09
C LEU A 1008 2.25 -19.47 20.14
N ALA A 1009 2.93 -19.42 19.00
CA ALA A 1009 4.38 -19.37 18.94
C ALA A 1009 4.83 -18.29 17.94
N VAL A 1010 5.92 -17.58 18.23
CA VAL A 1010 6.41 -16.45 17.42
C VAL A 1010 7.93 -16.52 17.26
N GLY A 1011 8.43 -16.46 16.03
CA GLY A 1011 9.87 -16.42 15.76
C GLY A 1011 10.22 -16.74 14.30
N ARG A 1012 11.49 -16.51 13.92
CA ARG A 1012 12.01 -16.88 12.58
C ARG A 1012 11.91 -18.40 12.35
N LEU A 1013 11.48 -18.83 11.17
CA LEU A 1013 11.38 -20.26 10.83
C LEU A 1013 12.76 -20.83 10.47
N GLU A 1014 13.63 -20.91 11.47
CA GLU A 1014 15.02 -21.36 11.39
C GLU A 1014 15.26 -22.50 12.38
N ARG A 1015 16.34 -23.26 12.13
CA ARG A 1015 16.66 -24.46 12.90
C ARG A 1015 16.81 -24.17 14.40
N GLN A 1016 17.37 -23.02 14.77
CA GLN A 1016 17.46 -22.60 16.18
C GLN A 1016 16.10 -22.60 16.90
N LYS A 1017 15.01 -22.17 16.24
CA LYS A 1017 13.71 -21.96 16.89
C LYS A 1017 12.92 -23.26 17.11
N ARG A 1018 13.30 -24.34 16.41
CA ARG A 1018 12.79 -25.70 16.60
C ARG A 1018 11.26 -25.86 16.62
N PHE A 1019 10.57 -25.19 15.70
CA PHE A 1019 9.12 -25.35 15.55
C PHE A 1019 8.71 -26.80 15.18
N ASP A 1020 9.63 -27.61 14.64
CA ASP A 1020 9.46 -29.06 14.48
C ASP A 1020 9.07 -29.75 15.80
N ARG A 1021 9.71 -29.40 16.92
CA ARG A 1021 9.43 -29.98 18.23
C ARG A 1021 8.00 -29.68 18.70
N LEU A 1022 7.52 -28.46 18.47
CA LEU A 1022 6.14 -28.07 18.81
C LEU A 1022 5.11 -28.82 17.95
N ILE A 1023 5.37 -28.97 16.65
CA ILE A 1023 4.48 -29.71 15.75
C ILE A 1023 4.40 -31.19 16.17
N LEU A 1024 5.54 -31.81 16.46
CA LEU A 1024 5.62 -33.19 16.94
C LEU A 1024 4.88 -33.38 18.28
N ALA A 1025 5.11 -32.50 19.25
CA ALA A 1025 4.39 -32.52 20.53
C ALA A 1025 2.86 -32.38 20.34
N THR A 1026 2.45 -31.52 19.40
CA THR A 1026 1.03 -31.34 19.06
C THR A 1026 0.43 -32.60 18.44
N ALA A 1027 1.20 -33.34 17.64
CA ALA A 1027 0.77 -34.60 17.03
C ALA A 1027 0.45 -35.67 18.08
N GLU A 1028 1.24 -35.74 19.14
CA GLU A 1028 1.06 -36.71 20.23
C GLU A 1028 -0.24 -36.46 21.02
N VAL A 1029 -0.66 -35.20 21.15
CA VAL A 1029 -1.81 -34.81 21.99
C VAL A 1029 -3.02 -34.30 21.20
N GLN A 1030 -3.00 -34.44 19.87
CA GLN A 1030 -3.97 -33.86 18.94
C GLN A 1030 -5.44 -34.17 19.28
N ALA A 1031 -5.75 -35.37 19.78
CA ALA A 1031 -7.11 -35.77 20.13
C ALA A 1031 -7.67 -34.93 21.29
N LYS A 1032 -6.88 -34.71 22.34
CA LYS A 1032 -7.26 -33.91 23.52
C LYS A 1032 -7.38 -32.43 23.18
N LEU A 1033 -6.50 -31.90 22.32
CA LEU A 1033 -6.59 -30.50 21.89
C LEU A 1033 -7.85 -30.24 21.04
N ARG A 1034 -8.20 -31.17 20.14
CA ARG A 1034 -9.45 -31.10 19.36
C ARG A 1034 -10.68 -31.17 20.26
N GLU A 1035 -10.71 -32.09 21.23
CA GLU A 1035 -11.79 -32.20 22.21
C GLU A 1035 -12.00 -30.88 22.98
N LYS A 1036 -10.92 -30.24 23.41
CA LYS A 1036 -10.96 -28.94 24.11
C LYS A 1036 -11.22 -27.74 23.19
N GLY A 1037 -11.15 -27.94 21.87
CA GLY A 1037 -11.34 -26.90 20.86
C GLY A 1037 -10.19 -25.89 20.77
N TYR A 1038 -8.95 -26.33 21.02
CA TYR A 1038 -7.75 -25.49 20.89
C TYR A 1038 -7.09 -25.64 19.52
N SER A 1039 -6.35 -24.62 19.11
CA SER A 1039 -5.48 -24.64 17.92
C SER A 1039 -4.09 -24.09 18.24
N VAL A 1040 -3.09 -24.50 17.45
CA VAL A 1040 -1.71 -24.01 17.53
C VAL A 1040 -1.42 -23.11 16.34
N VAL A 1041 -0.95 -21.89 16.61
CA VAL A 1041 -0.68 -20.89 15.56
C VAL A 1041 0.75 -20.40 15.69
N ILE A 1042 1.50 -20.49 14.60
CA ILE A 1042 2.90 -20.07 14.53
C ILE A 1042 3.02 -18.86 13.60
N TYR A 1043 3.53 -17.75 14.13
CA TYR A 1043 3.87 -16.55 13.35
C TYR A 1043 5.38 -16.46 13.13
N GLY A 1044 5.77 -16.28 11.87
CA GLY A 1044 7.16 -16.30 11.45
C GLY A 1044 7.33 -16.53 9.96
N GLU A 1045 8.42 -16.02 9.41
CA GLU A 1045 8.94 -16.38 8.09
C GLU A 1045 10.35 -16.95 8.24
N GLY A 1046 10.81 -17.73 7.28
CA GLY A 1046 12.15 -18.30 7.28
C GLY A 1046 12.29 -19.50 6.35
N GLN A 1047 13.53 -19.94 6.17
CA GLN A 1047 13.90 -21.00 5.21
C GLN A 1047 13.19 -22.34 5.45
N LEU A 1048 12.79 -22.64 6.68
CA LEU A 1048 12.15 -23.92 7.03
C LEU A 1048 10.63 -23.95 6.76
N LYS A 1049 10.03 -22.90 6.19
CA LYS A 1049 8.58 -22.81 6.00
C LYS A 1049 8.00 -24.01 5.25
N ALA A 1050 8.60 -24.38 4.11
CA ALA A 1050 8.14 -25.49 3.28
C ALA A 1050 8.25 -26.84 4.02
N GLU A 1051 9.36 -27.07 4.73
CA GLU A 1051 9.58 -28.29 5.52
C GLU A 1051 8.55 -28.42 6.65
N LEU A 1052 8.26 -27.34 7.37
CA LEU A 1052 7.28 -27.32 8.45
C LEU A 1052 5.85 -27.55 7.93
N ILE A 1053 5.48 -26.99 6.76
CA ILE A 1053 4.18 -27.26 6.11
C ILE A 1053 4.07 -28.75 5.75
N ASN A 1054 5.11 -29.33 5.17
CA ASN A 1054 5.15 -30.75 4.83
C ASN A 1054 5.01 -31.63 6.09
N LEU A 1055 5.68 -31.26 7.18
CA LEU A 1055 5.56 -31.96 8.47
C LEU A 1055 4.11 -31.92 8.99
N ILE A 1056 3.48 -30.74 9.03
CA ILE A 1056 2.08 -30.56 9.45
C ILE A 1056 1.14 -31.44 8.63
N ASN A 1057 1.29 -31.45 7.30
CA ASN A 1057 0.45 -32.23 6.39
C ASN A 1057 0.66 -33.73 6.57
N SER A 1058 1.91 -34.18 6.71
CA SER A 1058 2.26 -35.60 6.89
C SER A 1058 1.70 -36.19 8.19
N LEU A 1059 1.52 -35.35 9.21
CA LEU A 1059 0.97 -35.72 10.52
C LEU A 1059 -0.54 -35.52 10.62
N GLY A 1060 -1.21 -35.06 9.55
CA GLY A 1060 -2.66 -34.82 9.55
C GLY A 1060 -3.10 -33.70 10.50
N LEU A 1061 -2.28 -32.66 10.64
CA LEU A 1061 -2.50 -31.56 11.60
C LEU A 1061 -2.98 -30.26 10.95
N SER A 1062 -3.32 -30.25 9.66
CA SER A 1062 -3.66 -29.02 8.93
C SER A 1062 -4.91 -28.30 9.46
N ASP A 1063 -5.77 -28.99 10.21
CA ASP A 1063 -6.92 -28.42 10.92
C ASP A 1063 -6.55 -27.81 12.29
N LEU A 1064 -5.41 -28.22 12.85
CA LEU A 1064 -5.00 -27.92 14.23
C LEU A 1064 -3.80 -26.95 14.32
N VAL A 1065 -2.85 -27.05 13.40
CA VAL A 1065 -1.62 -26.25 13.36
C VAL A 1065 -1.60 -25.37 12.11
N SER A 1066 -1.35 -24.07 12.27
CA SER A 1066 -1.22 -23.15 11.11
C SER A 1066 0.00 -22.25 11.20
N LEU A 1067 0.68 -22.07 10.06
CA LEU A 1067 1.74 -21.08 9.87
C LEU A 1067 1.13 -19.81 9.25
N LYS A 1068 1.25 -18.67 9.93
CA LYS A 1068 0.60 -17.40 9.53
C LYS A 1068 1.53 -16.36 8.90
N GLY A 1069 2.81 -16.69 8.72
CA GLY A 1069 3.80 -15.75 8.22
C GLY A 1069 4.09 -14.62 9.21
N SER A 1070 4.68 -13.53 8.74
CA SER A 1070 4.91 -12.32 9.54
C SER A 1070 3.63 -11.48 9.68
N THR A 1071 3.47 -10.80 10.81
CA THR A 1071 2.36 -9.86 11.05
C THR A 1071 2.87 -8.50 11.54
N ASN A 1072 2.19 -7.43 11.12
CA ASN A 1072 2.43 -6.08 11.64
C ASN A 1072 1.59 -5.78 12.91
N ASN A 1073 0.62 -6.64 13.24
CA ASN A 1073 -0.30 -6.47 14.37
C ASN A 1073 -0.06 -7.51 15.47
N ILE A 1074 1.21 -7.79 15.80
CA ILE A 1074 1.58 -8.85 16.74
C ILE A 1074 0.97 -8.67 18.13
N ASN A 1075 0.77 -7.41 18.57
CA ASN A 1075 0.14 -7.09 19.85
C ASN A 1075 -1.29 -7.64 19.95
N ASP A 1076 -2.08 -7.61 18.87
CA ASP A 1076 -3.43 -8.18 18.85
C ASP A 1076 -3.39 -9.70 18.85
N VAL A 1077 -2.36 -10.29 18.24
CA VAL A 1077 -2.12 -11.74 18.29
C VAL A 1077 -1.85 -12.19 19.73
N TYR A 1078 -0.93 -11.53 20.43
CA TYR A 1078 -0.67 -11.79 21.85
C TYR A 1078 -1.89 -11.55 22.74
N ARG A 1079 -2.65 -10.48 22.46
CA ARG A 1079 -3.87 -10.13 23.19
C ARG A 1079 -4.95 -11.20 23.07
N ASN A 1080 -5.06 -11.87 21.93
CA ASN A 1080 -6.13 -12.83 21.67
C ASN A 1080 -5.77 -14.28 21.99
N ALA A 1081 -4.47 -14.61 22.09
CA ALA A 1081 -4.02 -15.96 22.43
C ALA A 1081 -4.28 -16.31 23.90
N LYS A 1082 -4.31 -17.62 24.22
CA LYS A 1082 -4.48 -18.15 25.58
C LYS A 1082 -3.15 -18.55 26.22
N ALA A 1083 -2.14 -18.89 25.43
CA ALA A 1083 -0.81 -19.25 25.91
C ALA A 1083 0.24 -19.07 24.83
N PHE A 1084 1.50 -19.17 25.23
CA PHE A 1084 2.66 -19.01 24.37
C PHE A 1084 3.64 -20.18 24.50
N VAL A 1085 4.30 -20.56 23.40
CA VAL A 1085 5.32 -21.61 23.39
C VAL A 1085 6.56 -21.11 22.65
N MET A 1086 7.71 -21.28 23.29
CA MET A 1086 9.03 -21.03 22.74
C MET A 1086 9.82 -22.36 22.71
N PRO A 1087 9.72 -23.15 21.63
CA PRO A 1087 10.33 -24.48 21.58
C PRO A 1087 11.83 -24.46 21.23
N SER A 1088 12.48 -23.30 21.34
CA SER A 1088 13.81 -23.03 20.81
C SER A 1088 14.90 -23.89 21.46
N GLU A 1089 15.92 -24.23 20.67
CA GLU A 1089 17.09 -24.98 21.13
C GLU A 1089 18.00 -24.13 22.03
N PHE A 1090 18.17 -22.86 21.68
CA PHE A 1090 18.92 -21.89 22.47
C PHE A 1090 18.42 -20.48 22.21
N GLU A 1091 18.56 -19.61 23.22
CA GLU A 1091 18.18 -18.19 23.21
C GLU A 1091 19.08 -17.45 24.20
N GLY A 1092 19.52 -16.23 23.86
CA GLY A 1092 20.12 -15.33 24.85
C GLY A 1092 19.06 -14.86 25.85
N MET A 1093 18.13 -14.03 25.37
CA MET A 1093 16.92 -13.67 26.13
C MET A 1093 15.77 -13.42 25.16
N GLY A 1094 14.82 -14.35 25.12
CA GLY A 1094 13.75 -14.37 24.11
C GLY A 1094 12.79 -13.18 24.23
N ILE A 1095 12.91 -12.18 23.36
CA ILE A 1095 12.03 -11.00 23.43
C ILE A 1095 10.56 -11.38 23.17
N ALA A 1096 10.30 -12.33 22.27
CA ALA A 1096 8.95 -12.82 21.99
C ALA A 1096 8.30 -13.48 23.23
N LEU A 1097 9.10 -14.08 24.11
CA LEU A 1097 8.67 -14.63 25.39
C LEU A 1097 8.29 -13.51 26.36
N LEU A 1098 9.13 -12.49 26.50
CA LEU A 1098 8.82 -11.31 27.31
C LEU A 1098 7.55 -10.59 26.82
N GLU A 1099 7.40 -10.44 25.50
CA GLU A 1099 6.21 -9.86 24.89
C GLU A 1099 4.98 -10.67 25.26
N ALA A 1100 4.99 -12.00 25.05
CA ALA A 1100 3.90 -12.87 25.43
C ALA A 1100 3.51 -12.76 26.91
N MET A 1101 4.50 -12.80 27.80
CA MET A 1101 4.30 -12.69 29.25
C MET A 1101 3.76 -11.32 29.65
N SER A 1102 4.14 -10.23 28.97
CA SER A 1102 3.59 -8.89 29.20
C SER A 1102 2.09 -8.80 28.91
N PHE A 1103 1.60 -9.63 27.97
CA PHE A 1103 0.18 -9.82 27.71
C PHE A 1103 -0.45 -10.88 28.62
N GLY A 1104 0.23 -11.36 29.66
CA GLY A 1104 -0.27 -12.37 30.59
C GLY A 1104 -0.45 -13.75 29.99
N LEU A 1105 0.28 -14.08 28.93
CA LEU A 1105 0.27 -15.43 28.38
C LEU A 1105 1.14 -16.35 29.24
N PRO A 1106 0.56 -17.42 29.83
CA PRO A 1106 1.35 -18.52 30.35
C PRO A 1106 2.24 -19.06 29.25
N SER A 1107 3.53 -19.22 29.56
CA SER A 1107 4.54 -19.56 28.55
C SER A 1107 5.16 -20.93 28.81
N ILE A 1108 5.38 -21.71 27.76
CA ILE A 1108 6.11 -22.99 27.82
C ILE A 1108 7.44 -22.84 27.09
N ALA A 1109 8.53 -23.31 27.68
CA ALA A 1109 9.83 -23.42 27.02
C ALA A 1109 10.59 -24.65 27.50
N PHE A 1110 11.67 -25.01 26.80
CA PHE A 1110 12.53 -26.09 27.25
C PHE A 1110 13.47 -25.64 28.38
N SER A 1111 13.71 -26.52 29.35
CA SER A 1111 14.58 -26.28 30.51
C SER A 1111 16.07 -26.22 30.15
N ASP A 1112 16.47 -26.85 29.04
CA ASP A 1112 17.84 -26.81 28.50
C ASP A 1112 18.13 -25.53 27.69
N CYS A 1113 17.11 -24.72 27.39
CA CYS A 1113 17.25 -23.44 26.72
C CYS A 1113 17.52 -22.34 27.76
N ASN A 1114 18.77 -21.92 27.91
CA ASN A 1114 19.22 -21.07 29.04
C ASN A 1114 18.42 -19.77 29.19
N GLY A 1115 18.15 -19.03 28.12
CA GLY A 1115 17.41 -17.76 28.20
C GLY A 1115 16.02 -17.88 28.84
N PRO A 1116 15.10 -18.67 28.25
CA PRO A 1116 13.77 -18.92 28.81
C PRO A 1116 13.78 -19.52 30.22
N ASN A 1117 14.77 -20.38 30.54
CA ASN A 1117 14.92 -21.01 31.84
C ASN A 1117 15.11 -19.97 32.98
N GLU A 1118 15.79 -18.85 32.70
CA GLU A 1118 15.96 -17.76 33.68
C GLU A 1118 14.73 -16.82 33.77
N ILE A 1119 13.94 -16.75 32.70
CA ILE A 1119 12.75 -15.87 32.64
C ILE A 1119 11.54 -16.55 33.27
N ILE A 1120 11.26 -17.81 32.91
CA ILE A 1120 10.08 -18.55 33.34
C ILE A 1120 10.33 -19.19 34.71
N GLU A 1121 9.53 -18.80 35.68
CA GLU A 1121 9.43 -19.52 36.94
C GLU A 1121 8.48 -20.71 36.79
N ASN A 1122 9.06 -21.91 36.77
CA ASN A 1122 8.34 -23.15 36.47
C ASN A 1122 7.17 -23.39 37.45
N ARG A 1123 5.98 -23.67 36.90
CA ARG A 1123 4.71 -23.84 37.62
C ARG A 1123 4.25 -22.62 38.44
N THR A 1124 4.83 -21.44 38.18
CA THR A 1124 4.38 -20.16 38.75
C THR A 1124 3.97 -19.17 37.65
N SER A 1125 4.84 -18.92 36.66
CA SER A 1125 4.57 -17.99 35.55
C SER A 1125 4.48 -18.70 34.19
N GLY A 1126 4.76 -19.99 34.16
CA GLY A 1126 4.76 -20.82 32.96
C GLY A 1126 5.23 -22.24 33.27
N LEU A 1127 5.60 -23.00 32.23
CA LEU A 1127 6.08 -24.37 32.35
C LEU A 1127 7.43 -24.53 31.67
N LEU A 1128 8.37 -25.19 32.35
CA LEU A 1128 9.63 -25.64 31.77
C LEU A 1128 9.59 -27.15 31.57
N VAL A 1129 9.93 -27.60 30.36
CA VAL A 1129 9.85 -29.01 29.93
C VAL A 1129 11.20 -29.52 29.44
N SER A 1130 11.44 -30.83 29.52
CA SER A 1130 12.74 -31.43 29.15
C SER A 1130 12.69 -32.27 27.87
N SER A 1131 11.49 -32.54 27.33
CA SER A 1131 11.29 -33.40 26.17
C SER A 1131 10.07 -33.01 25.34
N VAL A 1132 9.98 -33.52 24.10
CA VAL A 1132 8.81 -33.33 23.22
C VAL A 1132 7.54 -33.92 23.85
N ALA A 1133 7.65 -35.07 24.52
CA ALA A 1133 6.54 -35.68 25.23
C ALA A 1133 6.04 -34.81 26.39
N GLU A 1134 6.95 -34.27 27.19
CA GLU A 1134 6.61 -33.31 28.26
C GLU A 1134 6.00 -32.02 27.70
N LEU A 1135 6.48 -31.55 26.54
CA LEU A 1135 5.86 -30.42 25.84
C LEU A 1135 4.40 -30.75 25.49
N GLY A 1136 4.11 -31.97 24.99
CA GLY A 1136 2.76 -32.43 24.71
C GLY A 1136 1.85 -32.37 25.95
N GLU A 1137 2.31 -32.90 27.09
CA GLU A 1137 1.57 -32.83 28.36
C GLU A 1137 1.38 -31.39 28.85
N ALA A 1138 2.39 -30.53 28.69
CA ALA A 1138 2.27 -29.10 29.02
C ALA A 1138 1.25 -28.37 28.13
N LEU A 1139 1.13 -28.72 26.84
CA LEU A 1139 0.08 -28.18 25.96
C LEU A 1139 -1.32 -28.55 26.46
N ILE A 1140 -1.51 -29.77 26.97
CA ILE A 1140 -2.78 -30.20 27.57
C ILE A 1140 -3.06 -29.45 28.87
N GLU A 1141 -2.06 -29.33 29.75
CA GLU A 1141 -2.18 -28.60 31.03
C GLU A 1141 -2.58 -27.13 30.78
N ILE A 1142 -1.97 -26.49 29.77
CA ILE A 1142 -2.31 -25.13 29.37
C ILE A 1142 -3.70 -25.01 28.75
N ALA A 1143 -4.18 -26.04 28.06
CA ALA A 1143 -5.51 -26.05 27.46
C ALA A 1143 -6.64 -26.16 28.50
N ASP A 1144 -6.35 -26.43 29.77
CA ASP A 1144 -7.34 -26.44 30.85
C ASP A 1144 -7.86 -25.03 31.19
N GLU A 1145 -9.16 -24.93 31.51
CA GLU A 1145 -9.85 -23.64 31.68
C GLU A 1145 -9.27 -22.76 32.80
N ASN A 1146 -8.77 -23.39 33.87
CA ASN A 1146 -8.21 -22.72 35.04
C ASN A 1146 -6.71 -22.38 34.90
N CYS A 1147 -6.04 -22.87 33.85
CA CYS A 1147 -4.59 -22.75 33.73
C CYS A 1147 -4.17 -21.29 33.45
N TYR A 1148 -4.91 -20.60 32.59
CA TYR A 1148 -4.69 -19.18 32.32
C TYR A 1148 -4.73 -18.33 33.61
N SER A 1149 -5.77 -18.50 34.43
CA SER A 1149 -5.90 -17.76 35.70
C SER A 1149 -4.81 -18.13 36.72
N ARG A 1150 -4.19 -19.29 36.60
CA ARG A 1150 -3.13 -19.72 37.52
C ARG A 1150 -1.80 -19.00 37.25
N TYR A 1151 -1.43 -18.80 35.98
CA TYR A 1151 -0.10 -18.31 35.60
C TYR A 1151 -0.06 -16.86 35.09
N SER A 1152 -1.21 -16.33 34.62
CA SER A 1152 -1.26 -15.01 33.95
C SER A 1152 -0.69 -13.87 34.78
N ASP A 1153 -1.09 -13.73 36.05
CA ASP A 1153 -0.68 -12.59 36.87
C ASP A 1153 0.83 -12.62 37.18
N ALA A 1154 1.36 -13.81 37.48
CA ALA A 1154 2.78 -14.02 37.68
C ALA A 1154 3.59 -13.76 36.39
N ALA A 1155 3.07 -14.17 35.22
CA ALA A 1155 3.70 -13.87 33.94
C ALA A 1155 3.80 -12.37 33.68
N VAL A 1156 2.73 -11.61 33.96
CA VAL A 1156 2.72 -10.14 33.84
C VAL A 1156 3.72 -9.52 34.80
N GLN A 1157 3.70 -9.92 36.07
CA GLN A 1157 4.63 -9.42 37.08
C GLN A 1157 6.09 -9.67 36.70
N ARG A 1158 6.40 -10.85 36.16
CA ARG A 1158 7.73 -11.18 35.67
C ARG A 1158 8.14 -10.31 34.48
N ALA A 1159 7.24 -10.06 33.53
CA ALA A 1159 7.51 -9.18 32.39
C ALA A 1159 7.72 -7.71 32.80
N HIS A 1160 7.04 -7.23 33.86
CA HIS A 1160 7.22 -5.87 34.38
C HIS A 1160 8.67 -5.55 34.79
N ALA A 1161 9.40 -6.53 35.33
CA ALA A 1161 10.81 -6.36 35.71
C ALA A 1161 11.72 -6.02 34.50
N TYR A 1162 11.27 -6.38 33.29
CA TYR A 1162 11.98 -6.21 32.03
C TYR A 1162 11.39 -5.09 31.16
N SER A 1163 10.70 -4.10 31.76
CA SER A 1163 10.14 -2.98 31.01
C SER A 1163 11.22 -2.19 30.24
N LEU A 1164 10.84 -1.57 29.13
CA LEU A 1164 11.76 -0.67 28.40
C LEU A 1164 12.30 0.47 29.28
N ASP A 1165 11.50 1.01 30.20
CA ASP A 1165 11.95 2.05 31.14
C ASP A 1165 13.09 1.53 32.05
N SER A 1166 12.98 0.29 32.53
CA SER A 1166 14.03 -0.40 33.29
C SER A 1166 15.28 -0.62 32.43
N PHE A 1167 15.10 -1.09 31.20
CA PHE A 1167 16.17 -1.27 30.22
C PHE A 1167 16.94 0.04 29.95
N TYR A 1168 16.23 1.13 29.67
CA TYR A 1168 16.84 2.43 29.42
C TYR A 1168 17.61 2.94 30.63
N THR A 1169 17.01 2.87 31.82
CA THR A 1169 17.65 3.34 33.06
C THR A 1169 18.96 2.59 33.33
N ARG A 1170 18.96 1.25 33.17
CA ARG A 1170 20.17 0.43 33.36
C ARG A 1170 21.26 0.76 32.35
N TRP A 1171 20.91 1.00 31.09
CA TRP A 1171 21.88 1.43 30.07
C TRP A 1171 22.45 2.82 30.32
N GLU A 1172 21.61 3.78 30.72
CA GLU A 1172 22.09 5.11 31.12
C GLU A 1172 23.10 5.02 32.27
N GLU A 1173 22.77 4.26 33.32
CA GLU A 1173 23.67 4.04 34.46
C GLU A 1173 24.98 3.37 34.04
N ALA A 1174 24.91 2.31 33.23
CA ALA A 1174 26.06 1.60 32.72
C ALA A 1174 27.00 2.50 31.90
N ILE A 1175 26.44 3.26 30.97
CA ILE A 1175 27.20 4.20 30.14
C ILE A 1175 27.88 5.25 31.02
N ASN A 1176 27.15 5.83 31.97
CA ASN A 1176 27.70 6.85 32.86
C ASN A 1176 28.85 6.32 33.72
N ARG A 1177 28.73 5.10 34.26
CA ARG A 1177 29.81 4.47 35.06
C ARG A 1177 31.06 4.27 34.22
N VAL A 1178 30.91 3.77 33.00
CA VAL A 1178 32.05 3.52 32.10
C VAL A 1178 32.72 4.82 31.68
N ILE A 1179 31.96 5.87 31.33
CA ILE A 1179 32.51 7.19 30.98
C ILE A 1179 33.29 7.79 32.17
N ASN A 1180 32.79 7.62 33.41
CA ASN A 1180 33.40 8.18 34.61
C ASN A 1180 34.55 7.34 35.19
N ASN A 1181 34.83 6.15 34.63
CA ASN A 1181 35.71 5.14 35.21
C ASN A 1181 35.31 4.66 36.62
N ASP A 1182 34.01 4.63 36.92
CA ASP A 1182 33.41 4.23 38.21
C ASP A 1182 32.86 2.79 38.16
N LEU A 1183 33.61 1.84 37.61
CA LEU A 1183 33.23 0.42 37.64
C LEU A 1183 33.42 -0.16 39.07
N PRO A 1184 32.44 -0.89 39.63
CA PRO A 1184 32.54 -1.40 41.00
C PRO A 1184 33.62 -2.49 41.14
N GLU A 1185 34.31 -2.53 42.29
CA GLU A 1185 34.95 -3.76 42.77
C GLU A 1185 33.84 -4.78 43.09
N CYS A 1186 33.78 -5.88 42.32
CA CYS A 1186 33.01 -7.12 42.52
C CYS A 1186 31.66 -7.00 43.27
N LEU A 1187 30.53 -7.01 42.54
CA LEU A 1187 29.19 -7.17 43.10
C LEU A 1187 28.62 -8.57 42.81
N ALA A 1188 29.08 -9.57 43.57
CA ALA A 1188 28.49 -10.91 43.59
C ALA A 1188 27.14 -11.00 44.36
N ASP A 1189 26.62 -9.90 44.91
CA ASP A 1189 25.51 -9.90 45.89
C ASP A 1189 24.21 -9.19 45.44
N GLN A 1190 23.92 -9.07 44.14
CA GLN A 1190 22.59 -8.64 43.66
C GLN A 1190 21.56 -9.78 43.52
N LYS A 1191 21.52 -10.72 44.47
CA LYS A 1191 20.46 -11.75 44.51
C LYS A 1191 19.06 -11.23 44.91
N ASN A 1192 18.94 -9.97 45.32
CA ASN A 1192 17.69 -9.43 45.91
C ASN A 1192 17.02 -8.28 45.14
N ILE A 1193 17.29 -8.11 43.84
CA ILE A 1193 16.56 -7.14 43.00
C ILE A 1193 15.97 -7.84 41.77
N ILE A 1194 15.13 -8.86 41.99
CA ILE A 1194 14.11 -9.32 41.03
C ILE A 1194 12.84 -9.66 41.81
#